data_AF-A0A940BGI2-F1
#
_entry.id   AF-A0A940BGI2-F1
#
_cell.length_a   1.000
_cell.length_b   1.000
_cell.length_c   1.000
_cell.angle_alpha   90.00
_cell.angle_beta   90.00
_cell.angle_gamma   90.00
#
_symmetry.space_group_name_H-M   'P 1'
#
loop_
_entity.id
_entity.type
_entity.pdbx_description
1 polymer ?
#
loop_
_entity_poly.entity_id
_entity_poly.type
_entity_poly.pdbx_seq_one_letter_code
_entity_poly.pdbx_strand_id
1 'polypeptide(L)'
;MNINTCSFSIKVSSEEFARELYQRWDNFFQHSFESIVEEELSALDSEADILEMDSLVLNLGIVPEDGFDQEFEKRLREKLRSLRLHLSREQTIVDAGDIKVNIQRKTKSLSAYECLVFFLLHGCLQDGVDEKFSDVSYLLQLTLASSSSALRGFLEAYGHYDFVLRRLSQQFSDEELEQLVGKLHPDESKFICLYVRLHRSAQKKNPVGLQMPFVTESAYRDVLWQVVFSYLYTEGKSWFSRKQFVSYTLRGLAAHYGCELSSLVRWVTFSLDEMDAFRVYREDFTKLLTELATENSVPSFGTMDVDALLSVLRPNASETSLHKEFLLSRDNLVFLFSDERKLRRVVSLLPEQGIRKVVSLLFPQDADFIFSFDSRIEGNKNRGVLTGKCGNEYSQLKWQFVLRVAIGMPEAGFNRTFFVQSVIRDLSNHYNVGYLDLLRLFLEGVESQQQTPLTTNLTAILMGLQRLYEGETENRPLSSESLSEVCGREDLMVIVRDGTLFEKFYSLHVVSDLEKLVSIIHPADSAFLVAHAHYLEQYRDGLLEGKANEGFSLLKWRILFSCLIFPQGSVYSRKIYVLRVMKELSAHYNLSLSEVLKSYWLMLEETDPLGRKEREELLGVVKTLFLELVQDSGTFSLTEDETRKMLLLSFGQTGVPTEYQRRLLDYVIHENPRQLAELWRSGELSWRELFGVMQNDLKCLFSFLTVVSDSRINRLLEELKQLYHQLAKCGVSASLLRASSEQLLTRLALLASKSYFSWSVDEIKACLRETVDLSALRSELAKQGHSRLPSSIFLVEDGAEEETLLRKKLCEQLDSFRPKNDLEGLLAFEVVAKKQDWTVENAGIVLLTPFFPRLFQYAGYLNQEGKDFLDDENRIRAIFLLLYLVYGEEREHKEAELFLNRLLVGLKCVCPIPLSCKLTEQETKLADSMLVGLKQQWSKLQNTSDEAFRVSFLQRSATLKCEKEQAWQMKVQERSYDILLETIPWSFKMIKYRWMDRIIVVEWK
;
A
#
# COMPACT_ATOMS: atom_id res chain seq x y z
N MET A 1 -37.85 25.64 -5.58
CA MET A 1 -37.92 26.52 -4.39
C MET A 1 -37.84 25.62 -3.15
N ASN A 2 -37.11 26.01 -2.09
CA ASN A 2 -37.00 25.19 -0.88
C ASN A 2 -37.49 25.97 0.35
N ILE A 3 -38.42 25.41 1.13
CA ILE A 3 -39.01 26.05 2.32
C ILE A 3 -38.69 25.20 3.54
N ASN A 4 -37.80 25.70 4.41
CA ASN A 4 -37.39 24.95 5.60
C ASN A 4 -38.52 24.78 6.63
N THR A 5 -39.30 25.84 6.86
CA THR A 5 -40.41 25.84 7.84
C THR A 5 -41.53 26.76 7.38
N CYS A 6 -42.77 26.28 7.47
CA CYS A 6 -43.98 27.07 7.22
C CYS A 6 -44.93 26.97 8.42
N SER A 7 -45.54 28.09 8.82
CA SER A 7 -46.47 28.15 9.95
C SER A 7 -47.67 29.04 9.63
N PHE A 8 -48.88 28.57 9.96
CA PHE A 8 -50.11 29.34 9.80
C PHE A 8 -50.70 29.70 11.17
N SER A 9 -51.06 30.97 11.34
CA SER A 9 -51.78 31.44 12.52
C SER A 9 -53.17 31.92 12.11
N ILE A 10 -54.14 31.01 12.07
CA ILE A 10 -55.52 31.29 11.67
C ILE A 10 -56.40 31.40 12.91
N LYS A 11 -57.13 32.51 13.06
CA LYS A 11 -58.15 32.68 14.09
C LYS A 11 -59.53 32.53 13.45
N VAL A 12 -60.27 31.51 13.87
CA VAL A 12 -61.58 31.16 13.31
C VAL A 12 -62.68 31.49 14.32
N SER A 13 -63.87 31.87 13.83
CA SER A 13 -65.04 32.19 14.67
C SER A 13 -65.92 30.96 14.90
N SER A 14 -66.00 30.05 13.92
CA SER A 14 -66.76 28.80 13.95
C SER A 14 -65.88 27.57 14.25
N GLU A 15 -66.28 26.76 15.24
CA GLU A 15 -65.60 25.48 15.52
C GLU A 15 -65.82 24.45 14.40
N GLU A 16 -66.98 24.49 13.75
CA GLU A 16 -67.33 23.58 12.65
C GLU A 16 -66.38 23.79 11.46
N PHE A 17 -66.19 25.04 11.04
CA PHE A 17 -65.26 25.39 9.96
C PHE A 17 -63.81 25.00 10.31
N ALA A 18 -63.38 25.22 11.55
CA ALA A 18 -62.03 24.84 11.98
C ALA A 18 -61.81 23.32 11.83
N ARG A 19 -62.78 22.49 12.23
CA ARG A 19 -62.69 21.03 12.07
C ARG A 19 -62.67 20.60 10.61
N GLU A 20 -63.50 21.21 9.77
CA GLU A 20 -63.52 20.93 8.32
C GLU A 20 -62.18 21.29 7.67
N LEU A 21 -61.61 22.46 8.01
CA LEU A 21 -60.31 22.89 7.49
C LEU A 21 -59.19 21.95 7.94
N TYR A 22 -59.19 21.49 9.20
CA TYR A 22 -58.22 20.50 9.67
C TYR A 22 -58.32 19.16 8.92
N GLN A 23 -59.53 18.69 8.62
CA GLN A 23 -59.72 17.43 7.90
C GLN A 23 -59.23 17.48 6.45
N ARG A 24 -59.30 18.65 5.80
CA ARG A 24 -58.87 18.85 4.41
C ARG A 24 -57.54 19.61 4.30
N TRP A 25 -56.78 19.71 5.39
CA TRP A 25 -55.59 20.56 5.48
C TRP A 25 -54.54 20.22 4.43
N ASP A 26 -54.23 18.93 4.22
CA ASP A 26 -53.20 18.52 3.26
C ASP A 26 -53.54 18.94 1.83
N ASN A 27 -54.82 18.80 1.45
CA ASN A 27 -55.33 19.22 0.15
C ASN A 27 -55.27 20.75 0.00
N PHE A 28 -55.74 21.48 1.01
CA PHE A 28 -55.64 22.95 1.05
C PHE A 28 -54.18 23.43 0.97
N PHE A 29 -53.26 22.81 1.71
CA PHE A 29 -51.86 23.18 1.73
C PHE A 29 -51.20 22.97 0.36
N GLN A 30 -51.41 21.81 -0.28
CA GLN A 30 -50.83 21.54 -1.60
C GLN A 30 -51.42 22.44 -2.70
N HIS A 31 -52.75 22.58 -2.75
CA HIS A 31 -53.43 23.23 -3.87
C HIS A 31 -53.61 24.74 -3.70
N SER A 32 -53.90 25.22 -2.49
CA SER A 32 -54.22 26.64 -2.24
C SER A 32 -53.05 27.44 -1.66
N PHE A 33 -52.02 26.78 -1.14
CA PHE A 33 -50.80 27.44 -0.65
C PHE A 33 -49.58 27.12 -1.53
N GLU A 34 -49.13 25.86 -1.54
CA GLU A 34 -47.86 25.45 -2.14
C GLU A 34 -47.81 25.78 -3.64
N SER A 35 -48.87 25.44 -4.38
CA SER A 35 -48.97 25.76 -5.82
C SER A 35 -48.84 27.25 -6.12
N ILE A 36 -49.45 28.14 -5.32
CA ILE A 36 -49.42 29.59 -5.54
C ILE A 36 -48.08 30.19 -5.13
N VAL A 37 -47.54 29.73 -4.01
CA VAL A 37 -46.23 30.16 -3.52
C VAL A 37 -45.15 29.78 -4.52
N GLU A 38 -45.19 28.55 -5.04
CA GLU A 38 -44.28 28.08 -6.07
C GLU A 38 -44.43 28.89 -7.36
N GLU A 39 -45.66 29.11 -7.84
CA GLU A 39 -45.94 29.91 -9.04
C GLU A 39 -45.37 31.34 -8.91
N GLU A 40 -45.70 32.06 -7.84
CA GLU A 40 -45.39 33.49 -7.72
C GLU A 40 -43.94 33.74 -7.27
N LEU A 41 -43.34 32.87 -6.45
CA LEU A 41 -41.94 33.04 -6.04
C LEU A 41 -40.95 32.48 -7.05
N SER A 42 -41.30 31.46 -7.85
CA SER A 42 -40.45 31.03 -8.97
C SER A 42 -40.30 32.13 -10.03
N ALA A 43 -41.27 33.04 -10.14
CA ALA A 43 -41.18 34.21 -11.01
C ALA A 43 -40.21 35.31 -10.51
N LEU A 44 -39.69 35.18 -9.29
CA LEU A 44 -38.60 36.00 -8.74
C LEU A 44 -37.22 35.39 -9.00
N ASP A 45 -37.18 34.11 -9.37
CA ASP A 45 -35.95 33.42 -9.70
C ASP A 45 -35.34 34.03 -10.96
N SER A 46 -34.01 34.05 -11.00
CA SER A 46 -33.26 34.52 -12.15
C SER A 46 -32.16 33.53 -12.47
N GLU A 47 -31.72 33.49 -13.73
CA GLU A 47 -30.61 32.60 -14.08
C GLU A 47 -29.32 32.93 -13.33
N ALA A 48 -29.13 34.17 -12.84
CA ALA A 48 -27.88 34.65 -12.26
C ALA A 48 -27.80 34.59 -10.72
N ASP A 49 -28.93 34.70 -10.01
CA ASP A 49 -28.95 34.93 -8.57
C ASP A 49 -29.79 33.90 -7.81
N ILE A 50 -29.40 33.65 -6.55
CA ILE A 50 -30.16 32.89 -5.56
C ILE A 50 -30.67 33.90 -4.52
N LEU A 51 -31.97 33.83 -4.23
CA LEU A 51 -32.60 34.62 -3.19
C LEU A 51 -32.77 33.75 -1.95
N GLU A 52 -32.01 34.06 -0.90
CA GLU A 52 -32.14 33.43 0.41
C GLU A 52 -33.01 34.34 1.30
N MET A 53 -34.11 33.82 1.84
CA MET A 53 -35.01 34.56 2.73
C MET A 53 -34.95 33.96 4.13
N ASP A 54 -34.42 34.71 5.10
CA ASP A 54 -34.31 34.23 6.49
C ASP A 54 -35.71 34.04 7.12
N SER A 55 -36.66 34.90 6.78
CA SER A 55 -38.06 34.80 7.19
C SER A 55 -38.96 35.60 6.25
N LEU A 56 -40.13 35.04 5.93
CA LEU A 56 -41.19 35.70 5.16
C LEU A 56 -42.49 35.65 5.97
N VAL A 57 -42.90 36.80 6.51
CA VAL A 57 -44.16 36.94 7.23
C VAL A 57 -45.18 37.65 6.34
N LEU A 58 -46.29 36.98 6.07
CA LEU A 58 -47.41 37.48 5.28
C LEU A 58 -48.67 37.61 6.14
N ASN A 59 -49.25 38.81 6.18
CA ASN A 59 -50.56 39.03 6.78
C ASN A 59 -51.64 39.09 5.69
N LEU A 60 -52.50 38.08 5.65
CA LEU A 60 -53.60 37.97 4.66
C LEU A 60 -54.90 38.66 5.12
N GLY A 61 -54.91 39.19 6.35
CA GLY A 61 -56.07 39.86 6.94
C GLY A 61 -57.25 38.91 7.20
N ILE A 62 -58.47 39.43 7.12
CA ILE A 62 -59.71 38.69 7.43
C ILE A 62 -60.26 38.04 6.16
N VAL A 63 -60.20 36.71 6.07
CA VAL A 63 -60.77 35.93 4.96
C VAL A 63 -62.15 35.40 5.37
N PRO A 64 -63.21 35.59 4.56
CA PRO A 64 -64.54 35.04 4.85
C PRO A 64 -64.53 33.51 4.82
N GLU A 65 -65.36 32.87 5.67
CA GLU A 65 -65.53 31.41 5.71
C GLU A 65 -66.19 30.90 4.41
N ASP A 66 -67.15 31.66 3.87
CA ASP A 66 -67.78 31.39 2.58
C ASP A 66 -66.78 31.59 1.43
N GLY A 67 -66.46 30.50 0.72
CA GLY A 67 -65.49 30.54 -0.39
C GLY A 67 -64.05 30.76 0.06
N PHE A 68 -63.72 30.36 1.31
CA PHE A 68 -62.41 30.57 1.93
C PHE A 68 -61.22 30.25 1.02
N ASP A 69 -61.20 29.08 0.38
CA ASP A 69 -60.06 28.65 -0.45
C ASP A 69 -59.77 29.66 -1.57
N GLN A 70 -60.80 30.07 -2.31
CA GLN A 70 -60.66 30.99 -3.44
C GLN A 70 -60.20 32.38 -2.99
N GLU A 71 -60.75 32.89 -1.88
CA GLU A 71 -60.39 34.21 -1.38
C GLU A 71 -59.01 34.21 -0.69
N PHE A 72 -58.63 33.11 -0.03
CA PHE A 72 -57.29 32.88 0.50
C PHE A 72 -56.25 32.89 -0.62
N GLU A 73 -56.48 32.10 -1.67
CA GLU A 73 -55.61 32.01 -2.84
C GLU A 73 -55.40 33.39 -3.50
N LYS A 74 -56.50 34.13 -3.66
CA LYS A 74 -56.47 35.48 -4.24
C LYS A 74 -55.62 36.43 -3.40
N ARG A 75 -55.81 36.47 -2.08
CA ARG A 75 -55.06 37.38 -1.20
C ARG A 75 -53.61 37.00 -1.04
N LEU A 76 -53.31 35.70 -0.99
CA LEU A 76 -51.93 35.21 -0.97
C LEU A 76 -51.20 35.67 -2.24
N ARG A 77 -51.81 35.49 -3.41
CA ARG A 77 -51.28 35.94 -4.69
C ARG A 77 -51.07 37.45 -4.74
N GLU A 78 -52.03 38.25 -4.26
CA GLU A 78 -51.90 39.71 -4.19
C GLU A 78 -50.70 40.15 -3.31
N LYS A 79 -50.53 39.53 -2.14
CA LYS A 79 -49.42 39.84 -1.23
C LYS A 79 -48.07 39.42 -1.81
N LEU A 80 -47.96 38.22 -2.39
CA LEU A 80 -46.73 37.75 -3.05
C LEU A 80 -46.35 38.61 -4.27
N ARG A 81 -47.33 39.05 -5.07
CA ARG A 81 -47.08 40.01 -6.17
C ARG A 81 -46.63 41.37 -5.68
N SER A 82 -47.17 41.83 -4.56
CA SER A 82 -46.70 43.08 -3.96
C SER A 82 -45.27 42.96 -3.44
N LEU A 83 -44.89 41.81 -2.87
CA LEU A 83 -43.51 41.50 -2.50
C LEU A 83 -42.57 41.57 -3.70
N ARG A 84 -42.98 41.07 -4.88
CA ARG A 84 -42.23 41.18 -6.13
C ARG A 84 -41.95 42.63 -6.55
N LEU A 85 -42.92 43.53 -6.38
CA LEU A 85 -42.73 44.95 -6.66
C LEU A 85 -41.72 45.60 -5.70
N HIS A 86 -41.73 45.22 -4.42
CA HIS A 86 -40.79 45.75 -3.43
C HIS A 86 -39.36 45.20 -3.62
N LEU A 87 -39.23 43.94 -4.03
CA LEU A 87 -37.96 43.27 -4.32
C LEU A 87 -37.22 43.78 -5.56
N SER A 88 -37.90 44.50 -6.45
CA SER A 88 -37.27 45.16 -7.59
C SER A 88 -36.38 46.36 -7.19
N ARG A 89 -36.39 46.75 -5.90
CA ARG A 89 -35.55 47.81 -5.32
C ARG A 89 -34.44 47.15 -4.48
N GLU A 90 -33.23 47.71 -4.47
CA GLU A 90 -32.01 47.19 -3.79
C GLU A 90 -32.09 47.11 -2.24
N GLN A 91 -33.27 46.89 -1.66
CA GLN A 91 -33.48 46.80 -0.22
C GLN A 91 -33.40 45.35 0.26
N THR A 92 -32.52 45.11 1.23
CA THR A 92 -32.28 43.82 1.92
C THR A 92 -33.36 43.51 2.97
N ILE A 93 -34.06 44.53 3.48
CA ILE A 93 -35.13 44.38 4.48
C ILE A 93 -36.36 45.14 3.99
N VAL A 94 -37.48 44.44 3.84
CA VAL A 94 -38.79 45.02 3.51
C VAL A 94 -39.69 44.88 4.72
N ASP A 95 -40.06 46.00 5.36
CA ASP A 95 -41.11 46.06 6.38
C ASP A 95 -42.23 47.00 5.87
N ALA A 96 -43.21 46.40 5.20
CA ALA A 96 -44.35 47.10 4.59
C ALA A 96 -45.65 46.78 5.34
N GLY A 97 -45.60 46.68 6.67
CA GLY A 97 -46.75 46.46 7.56
C GLY A 97 -47.34 45.06 7.48
N ASP A 98 -47.87 44.70 6.31
CA ASP A 98 -48.48 43.39 6.02
C ASP A 98 -47.47 42.35 5.49
N ILE A 99 -46.26 42.79 5.16
CA ILE A 99 -45.16 41.97 4.63
C ILE A 99 -43.89 42.33 5.39
N LYS A 100 -43.26 41.34 6.02
CA LYS A 100 -41.93 41.46 6.61
C LYS A 100 -41.01 40.40 6.04
N VAL A 101 -39.92 40.83 5.41
CA VAL A 101 -38.94 39.92 4.81
C VAL A 101 -37.52 40.43 5.02
N ASN A 102 -36.62 39.52 5.37
CA ASN A 102 -35.18 39.72 5.30
C ASN A 102 -34.61 38.85 4.18
N ILE A 103 -33.93 39.47 3.22
CA ILE A 103 -33.57 38.83 1.95
C ILE A 103 -32.10 39.08 1.67
N GLN A 104 -31.34 38.00 1.47
CA GLN A 104 -29.97 38.03 1.00
C GLN A 104 -29.93 37.57 -0.45
N ARG A 105 -29.51 38.46 -1.36
CA ARG A 105 -29.28 38.12 -2.76
C ARG A 105 -27.82 37.72 -2.92
N LYS A 106 -27.57 36.44 -3.22
CA LYS A 106 -26.24 35.91 -3.52
C LYS A 106 -26.19 35.56 -5.01
N THR A 107 -25.08 35.88 -5.68
CA THR A 107 -24.88 35.39 -7.05
C THR A 107 -24.66 33.88 -7.01
N LYS A 108 -25.15 33.13 -8.01
CA LYS A 108 -24.91 31.68 -8.11
C LYS A 108 -23.43 31.31 -8.07
N SER A 109 -22.58 32.18 -8.63
CA SER A 109 -21.12 32.03 -8.62
C SER A 109 -20.46 32.12 -7.24
N LEU A 110 -20.99 32.98 -6.36
CA LEU A 110 -20.48 33.12 -4.99
C LEU A 110 -20.94 31.92 -4.15
N SER A 111 -22.20 31.52 -4.30
CA SER A 111 -22.76 30.33 -3.64
C SER A 111 -22.03 29.04 -4.04
N ALA A 112 -21.68 28.88 -5.33
CA ALA A 112 -20.93 27.72 -5.80
C ALA A 112 -19.51 27.65 -5.22
N TYR A 113 -18.83 28.80 -5.12
CA TYR A 113 -17.52 28.90 -4.46
C TYR A 113 -17.61 28.54 -2.97
N GLU A 114 -18.60 29.09 -2.24
CA GLU A 114 -18.82 28.81 -0.83
C GLU A 114 -19.12 27.31 -0.59
N CYS A 115 -19.96 26.70 -1.43
CA CYS A 115 -20.26 25.27 -1.36
C CYS A 115 -19.02 24.40 -1.63
N LEU A 116 -18.22 24.75 -2.64
CA LEU A 116 -16.98 24.03 -2.96
C LEU A 116 -15.97 24.11 -1.82
N VAL A 117 -15.74 25.30 -1.27
CA VAL A 117 -14.83 25.50 -0.13
C VAL A 117 -15.33 24.73 1.09
N PHE A 118 -16.63 24.80 1.36
CA PHE A 118 -17.24 24.04 2.46
C PHE A 118 -17.01 22.53 2.30
N PHE A 119 -17.23 21.99 1.10
CA PHE A 119 -16.93 20.59 0.80
C PHE A 119 -15.46 20.25 1.01
N LEU A 120 -14.53 21.06 0.50
CA LEU A 120 -13.10 20.81 0.66
C LEU A 120 -12.65 20.81 2.14
N LEU A 121 -13.33 21.57 3.00
CA LEU A 121 -13.06 21.60 4.44
C LEU A 121 -13.72 20.46 5.21
N HIS A 122 -14.96 20.12 4.90
CA HIS A 122 -15.79 19.24 5.74
C HIS A 122 -16.20 17.91 5.10
N GLY A 123 -16.02 17.73 3.80
CA GLY A 123 -16.35 16.50 3.07
C GLY A 123 -17.85 16.29 2.83
N CYS A 124 -18.70 17.21 3.25
CA CYS A 124 -20.15 17.19 3.01
C CYS A 124 -20.58 18.51 2.40
N LEU A 125 -21.73 18.50 1.71
CA LEU A 125 -22.35 19.70 1.15
C LEU A 125 -23.28 20.35 2.17
N GLN A 126 -23.57 21.64 1.96
CA GLN A 126 -24.58 22.38 2.74
C GLN A 126 -25.99 21.97 2.31
N ASP A 127 -27.00 22.23 3.14
CA ASP A 127 -28.39 21.97 2.77
C ASP A 127 -28.94 23.00 1.79
N GLY A 128 -30.03 22.66 1.10
CA GLY A 128 -30.86 23.62 0.37
C GLY A 128 -30.22 24.16 -0.91
N VAL A 129 -29.11 23.57 -1.34
CA VAL A 129 -28.45 23.91 -2.59
C VAL A 129 -29.25 23.37 -3.77
N ASP A 130 -29.20 24.07 -4.91
CA ASP A 130 -29.76 23.60 -6.19
C ASP A 130 -29.31 22.16 -6.44
N GLU A 131 -30.17 21.28 -6.97
CA GLU A 131 -29.85 19.89 -7.28
C GLU A 131 -28.55 19.79 -8.09
N LYS A 132 -28.27 20.77 -8.96
CA LYS A 132 -27.02 20.85 -9.73
C LYS A 132 -25.77 21.03 -8.87
N PHE A 133 -25.88 21.64 -7.70
CA PHE A 133 -24.78 21.90 -6.78
C PHE A 133 -24.50 20.69 -5.87
N SER A 134 -25.31 19.63 -5.94
CA SER A 134 -24.97 18.31 -5.39
C SER A 134 -23.76 17.69 -6.09
N ASP A 135 -23.47 18.12 -7.33
CA ASP A 135 -22.30 17.68 -8.08
C ASP A 135 -21.10 18.59 -7.83
N VAL A 136 -20.12 18.07 -7.10
CA VAL A 136 -18.87 18.78 -6.77
C VAL A 136 -18.08 19.14 -8.04
N SER A 137 -18.15 18.34 -9.10
CA SER A 137 -17.53 18.64 -10.40
C SER A 137 -18.13 19.90 -11.03
N TYR A 138 -19.46 20.03 -10.99
CA TYR A 138 -20.17 21.22 -11.45
C TYR A 138 -19.79 22.46 -10.63
N LEU A 139 -19.72 22.32 -9.29
CA LEU A 139 -19.26 23.39 -8.39
C LEU A 139 -17.86 23.89 -8.75
N LEU A 140 -16.92 22.98 -9.01
CA LEU A 140 -15.57 23.33 -9.43
C LEU A 140 -15.58 24.10 -10.75
N GLN A 141 -16.27 23.61 -11.78
CA GLN A 141 -16.33 24.26 -13.09
C GLN A 141 -16.91 25.67 -13.01
N LEU A 142 -18.02 25.86 -12.29
CA LEU A 142 -18.65 27.17 -12.11
C LEU A 142 -17.73 28.11 -11.32
N THR A 143 -17.06 27.60 -10.29
CA THR A 143 -16.09 28.37 -9.49
C THR A 143 -14.88 28.81 -10.32
N LEU A 144 -14.35 27.94 -11.19
CA LEU A 144 -13.24 28.28 -12.08
C LEU A 144 -13.62 29.31 -13.15
N ALA A 145 -14.89 29.33 -13.57
CA ALA A 145 -15.40 30.29 -14.54
C ALA A 145 -15.61 31.68 -13.95
N SER A 146 -16.06 31.79 -12.70
CA SER A 146 -16.54 33.06 -12.13
C SER A 146 -15.79 33.56 -10.89
N SER A 147 -15.13 32.68 -10.13
CA SER A 147 -14.58 32.96 -8.79
C SER A 147 -13.15 32.40 -8.60
N SER A 148 -12.37 32.27 -9.68
CA SER A 148 -11.04 31.63 -9.66
C SER A 148 -10.02 32.34 -8.78
N SER A 149 -10.08 33.67 -8.65
CA SER A 149 -9.20 34.44 -7.75
C SER A 149 -9.48 34.14 -6.28
N ALA A 150 -10.75 34.01 -5.90
CA ALA A 150 -11.14 33.64 -4.54
C ALA A 150 -10.71 32.21 -4.22
N LEU A 151 -10.91 31.27 -5.17
CA LEU A 151 -10.43 29.89 -5.04
C LEU A 151 -8.91 29.81 -4.90
N ARG A 152 -8.16 30.64 -5.65
CA ARG A 152 -6.71 30.75 -5.50
C ARG A 152 -6.32 31.17 -4.08
N GLY A 153 -6.93 32.24 -3.57
CA GLY A 153 -6.67 32.72 -2.20
C GLY A 153 -6.98 31.67 -1.14
N PHE A 154 -8.08 30.91 -1.32
CA PHE A 154 -8.40 29.77 -0.46
C PHE A 154 -7.32 28.68 -0.50
N LEU A 155 -6.89 28.23 -1.69
CA LEU A 155 -5.88 27.17 -1.79
C LEU A 155 -4.48 27.63 -1.37
N GLU A 156 -4.13 28.90 -1.54
CA GLU A 156 -2.91 29.46 -0.95
C GLU A 156 -2.96 29.43 0.59
N ALA A 157 -4.13 29.68 1.17
CA ALA A 157 -4.34 29.66 2.61
C ALA A 157 -4.49 28.24 3.20
N TYR A 158 -5.18 27.32 2.53
CA TYR A 158 -5.58 26.01 3.07
C TYR A 158 -5.10 24.80 2.27
N GLY A 159 -4.59 24.98 1.04
CA GLY A 159 -4.11 23.91 0.17
C GLY A 159 -2.84 23.19 0.65
N HIS A 160 -2.32 23.54 1.83
CA HIS A 160 -1.27 22.80 2.52
C HIS A 160 -1.83 21.71 3.46
N TYR A 161 -3.11 21.73 3.79
CA TYR A 161 -3.73 20.71 4.64
C TYR A 161 -3.96 19.40 3.88
N ASP A 162 -3.57 18.28 4.48
CA ASP A 162 -3.63 16.93 3.88
C ASP A 162 -5.05 16.56 3.44
N PHE A 163 -6.06 16.89 4.25
CA PHE A 163 -7.45 16.59 3.93
C PHE A 163 -7.96 17.36 2.69
N VAL A 164 -7.49 18.60 2.46
CA VAL A 164 -7.85 19.38 1.28
C VAL A 164 -7.21 18.76 0.04
N LEU A 165 -5.92 18.41 0.13
CA LEU A 165 -5.19 17.77 -0.97
C LEU A 165 -5.76 16.42 -1.34
N ARG A 166 -6.09 15.59 -0.34
CA ARG A 166 -6.74 14.30 -0.54
C ARG A 166 -8.09 14.46 -1.23
N ARG A 167 -8.96 15.38 -0.78
CA ARG A 167 -10.22 15.68 -1.47
C ARG A 167 -10.03 16.16 -2.90
N LEU A 168 -9.07 17.06 -3.13
CA LEU A 168 -8.75 17.50 -4.50
C LEU A 168 -8.33 16.30 -5.36
N SER A 169 -7.38 15.50 -4.89
CA SER A 169 -6.89 14.36 -5.68
C SER A 169 -7.96 13.27 -5.89
N GLN A 170 -8.78 12.97 -4.88
CA GLN A 170 -9.69 11.83 -4.88
C GLN A 170 -11.06 12.14 -5.48
N GLN A 171 -11.55 13.38 -5.40
CA GLN A 171 -12.94 13.72 -5.77
C GLN A 171 -13.06 14.34 -7.18
N PHE A 172 -11.96 14.67 -7.83
CA PHE A 172 -11.94 15.30 -9.16
C PHE A 172 -11.10 14.50 -10.15
N SER A 173 -11.43 14.59 -11.44
CA SER A 173 -10.71 13.91 -12.54
C SER A 173 -9.39 14.59 -12.89
N ASP A 174 -8.53 13.91 -13.67
CA ASP A 174 -7.28 14.51 -14.17
C ASP A 174 -7.56 15.77 -14.99
N GLU A 175 -8.60 15.77 -15.83
CA GLU A 175 -9.00 16.91 -16.66
C GLU A 175 -9.41 18.11 -15.80
N GLU A 176 -10.16 17.88 -14.72
CA GLU A 176 -10.62 18.93 -13.80
C GLU A 176 -9.44 19.53 -13.01
N LEU A 177 -8.53 18.69 -12.53
CA LEU A 177 -7.32 19.13 -11.82
C LEU A 177 -6.37 19.89 -12.74
N GLU A 178 -6.23 19.48 -14.01
CA GLU A 178 -5.49 20.23 -15.01
C GLU A 178 -6.12 21.58 -15.32
N GLN A 179 -7.46 21.68 -15.38
CA GLN A 179 -8.17 22.95 -15.55
C GLN A 179 -7.95 23.88 -14.34
N LEU A 180 -7.98 23.32 -13.13
CA LEU A 180 -7.66 24.05 -11.90
C LEU A 180 -6.24 24.61 -11.96
N VAL A 181 -5.23 23.79 -12.28
CA VAL A 181 -3.84 24.26 -12.46
C VAL A 181 -3.75 25.32 -13.56
N GLY A 182 -4.42 25.10 -14.70
CA GLY A 182 -4.44 26.02 -15.83
C GLY A 182 -4.98 27.42 -15.49
N LYS A 183 -5.97 27.50 -14.61
CA LYS A 183 -6.58 28.76 -14.18
C LYS A 183 -5.83 29.43 -13.04
N LEU A 184 -5.35 28.66 -12.06
CA LEU A 184 -4.74 29.22 -10.84
C LEU A 184 -3.24 29.50 -10.99
N HIS A 185 -2.54 28.71 -11.82
CA HIS A 185 -1.09 28.81 -12.08
C HIS A 185 -0.79 28.88 -13.60
N PRO A 186 -1.27 29.92 -14.32
CA PRO A 186 -1.25 29.96 -15.78
C PRO A 186 0.16 29.87 -16.39
N ASP A 187 1.16 30.47 -15.76
CA ASP A 187 2.52 30.62 -16.30
C ASP A 187 3.23 29.27 -16.52
N GLU A 188 3.08 28.32 -15.60
CA GLU A 188 3.75 27.01 -15.63
C GLU A 188 2.78 25.83 -15.78
N SER A 189 1.48 26.12 -15.94
CA SER A 189 0.42 25.12 -16.07
C SER A 189 0.71 24.08 -17.15
N LYS A 190 1.16 24.49 -18.33
CA LYS A 190 1.49 23.58 -19.44
C LYS A 190 2.58 22.59 -19.04
N PHE A 191 3.61 23.04 -18.34
CA PHE A 191 4.70 22.18 -17.89
C PHE A 191 4.21 21.18 -16.83
N ILE A 192 3.45 21.65 -15.84
CA ILE A 192 2.90 20.82 -14.77
C ILE A 192 1.96 19.74 -15.32
N CYS A 193 0.99 20.12 -16.18
CA CYS A 193 0.05 19.17 -16.76
C CYS A 193 0.76 18.15 -17.66
N LEU A 194 1.76 18.57 -18.45
CA LEU A 194 2.58 17.63 -19.21
C LEU A 194 3.31 16.66 -18.27
N TYR A 195 3.98 17.16 -17.23
CA TYR A 195 4.67 16.32 -16.25
C TYR A 195 3.74 15.25 -15.63
N VAL A 196 2.51 15.62 -15.25
CA VAL A 196 1.52 14.65 -14.74
C VAL A 196 1.17 13.60 -15.80
N ARG A 197 0.89 14.02 -17.05
CA ARG A 197 0.57 13.12 -18.16
C ARG A 197 1.73 12.16 -18.50
N LEU A 198 2.98 12.60 -18.37
CA LEU A 198 4.17 11.75 -18.53
C LEU A 198 4.14 10.59 -17.53
N HIS A 199 3.92 10.90 -16.26
CA HIS A 199 3.83 9.90 -15.20
C HIS A 199 2.66 8.93 -15.39
N ARG A 200 1.49 9.43 -15.83
CA ARG A 200 0.33 8.56 -16.14
C ARG A 200 0.62 7.63 -17.33
N SER A 201 1.31 8.14 -18.36
CA SER A 201 1.75 7.34 -19.51
C SER A 201 2.76 6.26 -19.11
N ALA A 202 3.75 6.62 -18.28
CA ALA A 202 4.76 5.70 -17.75
C ALA A 202 4.13 4.54 -16.97
N GLN A 203 3.10 4.84 -16.18
CA GLN A 203 2.36 3.88 -15.35
C GLN A 203 1.51 2.91 -16.15
N LYS A 204 0.85 3.36 -17.22
CA LYS A 204 0.06 2.48 -18.10
C LYS A 204 0.91 1.48 -18.90
N LYS A 205 2.15 1.83 -19.25
CA LYS A 205 2.99 1.01 -20.14
C LYS A 205 3.79 -0.09 -19.45
N ASN A 206 4.07 0.06 -18.16
CA ASN A 206 4.73 -0.93 -17.29
C ASN A 206 5.90 -1.70 -17.96
N PRO A 207 7.03 -1.03 -18.27
CA PRO A 207 8.15 -1.65 -18.98
C PRO A 207 8.71 -2.87 -18.22
N VAL A 208 8.83 -4.00 -18.92
CA VAL A 208 9.28 -5.31 -18.39
C VAL A 208 10.62 -5.17 -17.67
N GLY A 209 10.68 -5.50 -16.37
CA GLY A 209 11.89 -5.43 -15.54
C GLY A 209 12.01 -4.21 -14.63
N LEU A 210 11.07 -3.25 -14.69
CA LEU A 210 10.93 -2.11 -13.77
C LEU A 210 9.52 -2.08 -13.18
N GLN A 211 9.09 -3.19 -12.56
CA GLN A 211 7.82 -3.22 -11.84
C GLN A 211 7.95 -2.39 -10.56
N MET A 212 7.06 -1.40 -10.38
CA MET A 212 6.70 -0.90 -9.06
C MET A 212 5.66 -1.89 -8.50
N PRO A 213 6.04 -2.93 -7.73
CA PRO A 213 5.27 -4.17 -7.64
C PRO A 213 3.97 -4.08 -6.83
N PHE A 214 3.59 -2.90 -6.32
CA PHE A 214 2.60 -2.78 -5.24
C PHE A 214 1.56 -1.66 -5.41
N VAL A 215 1.49 -0.98 -6.56
CA VAL A 215 0.65 0.25 -6.68
C VAL A 215 -0.43 0.11 -7.75
N THR A 216 -1.69 0.23 -7.33
CA THR A 216 -2.83 0.34 -8.26
C THR A 216 -2.79 1.67 -9.03
N GLU A 217 -3.38 1.71 -10.22
CA GLU A 217 -3.39 2.93 -11.05
C GLU A 217 -3.97 4.15 -10.34
N SER A 218 -5.06 3.96 -9.59
CA SER A 218 -5.71 5.01 -8.82
C SER A 218 -4.82 5.51 -7.66
N ALA A 219 -4.18 4.60 -6.91
CA ALA A 219 -3.31 4.97 -5.81
C ALA A 219 -2.10 5.79 -6.29
N TYR A 220 -1.53 5.45 -7.46
CA TYR A 220 -0.43 6.22 -8.04
C TYR A 220 -0.84 7.64 -8.44
N ARG A 221 -1.99 7.75 -9.09
CA ARG A 221 -2.56 9.02 -9.55
C ARG A 221 -2.78 9.99 -8.39
N ASP A 222 -3.42 9.52 -7.31
CA ASP A 222 -3.83 10.40 -6.22
C ASP A 222 -2.61 10.98 -5.49
N VAL A 223 -1.60 10.15 -5.24
CA VAL A 223 -0.36 10.58 -4.60
C VAL A 223 0.43 11.54 -5.49
N LEU A 224 0.49 11.30 -6.80
CA LEU A 224 1.12 12.22 -7.74
C LEU A 224 0.48 13.62 -7.63
N TRP A 225 -0.84 13.72 -7.67
CA TRP A 225 -1.55 15.00 -7.52
C TRP A 225 -1.34 15.61 -6.13
N GLN A 226 -1.35 14.82 -5.06
CA GLN A 226 -1.09 15.31 -3.71
C GLN A 226 0.31 15.92 -3.58
N VAL A 227 1.34 15.29 -4.15
CA VAL A 227 2.71 15.83 -4.10
C VAL A 227 2.85 17.05 -5.01
N VAL A 228 2.19 17.06 -6.18
CA VAL A 228 2.13 18.24 -7.07
C VAL A 228 1.50 19.43 -6.35
N PHE A 229 0.33 19.27 -5.76
CA PHE A 229 -0.35 20.35 -5.03
C PHE A 229 0.38 20.72 -3.75
N SER A 230 0.99 19.76 -3.06
CA SER A 230 1.86 20.03 -1.92
C SER A 230 2.95 21.01 -2.34
N TYR A 231 3.69 20.74 -3.41
CA TYR A 231 4.70 21.69 -3.89
C TYR A 231 4.09 23.07 -4.21
N LEU A 232 2.96 23.12 -4.92
CA LEU A 232 2.35 24.40 -5.31
C LEU A 232 1.92 25.27 -4.13
N TYR A 233 1.43 24.66 -3.03
CA TYR A 233 0.84 25.37 -1.90
C TYR A 233 1.70 25.37 -0.62
N THR A 234 2.85 24.70 -0.60
CA THR A 234 3.84 24.79 0.49
C THR A 234 5.15 25.45 0.01
N GLU A 235 5.92 24.77 -0.82
CA GLU A 235 7.28 25.16 -1.21
C GLU A 235 7.31 26.23 -2.34
N GLY A 236 6.38 26.13 -3.29
CA GLY A 236 6.31 26.98 -4.49
C GLY A 236 5.68 28.36 -4.27
N LYS A 237 5.27 28.70 -3.04
CA LYS A 237 4.58 29.95 -2.69
C LYS A 237 5.37 31.22 -3.03
N SER A 238 6.70 31.16 -2.91
CA SER A 238 7.57 32.34 -3.10
C SER A 238 8.09 32.46 -4.54
N TRP A 239 8.49 31.35 -5.16
CA TRP A 239 8.94 31.29 -6.55
C TRP A 239 8.88 29.87 -7.08
N PHE A 240 8.31 29.68 -8.28
CA PHE A 240 8.25 28.37 -8.93
C PHE A 240 9.52 28.10 -9.74
N SER A 241 10.22 27.00 -9.43
CA SER A 241 11.30 26.46 -10.26
C SER A 241 10.93 25.07 -10.80
N ARG A 242 11.03 24.87 -12.12
CA ARG A 242 10.80 23.55 -12.75
C ARG A 242 11.71 22.47 -12.17
N LYS A 243 12.97 22.80 -11.89
CA LYS A 243 13.94 21.86 -11.29
C LYS A 243 13.53 21.45 -9.87
N GLN A 244 13.16 22.43 -9.04
CA GLN A 244 12.71 22.14 -7.67
C GLN A 244 11.40 21.38 -7.66
N PHE A 245 10.46 21.73 -8.55
CA PHE A 245 9.21 21.01 -8.73
C PHE A 245 9.45 19.53 -9.04
N VAL A 246 10.19 19.22 -10.13
CA VAL A 246 10.47 17.83 -10.54
C VAL A 246 11.24 17.08 -9.45
N SER A 247 12.22 17.74 -8.81
CA SER A 247 12.99 17.12 -7.73
C SER A 247 12.12 16.79 -6.51
N TYR A 248 11.27 17.73 -6.10
CA TYR A 248 10.36 17.57 -4.97
C TYR A 248 9.35 16.47 -5.24
N THR A 249 8.71 16.48 -6.41
CA THR A 249 7.68 15.50 -6.76
C THR A 249 8.23 14.10 -6.88
N LEU A 250 9.38 13.91 -7.55
CA LEU A 250 10.02 12.60 -7.65
C LEU A 250 10.50 12.09 -6.29
N ARG A 251 11.06 12.95 -5.43
CA ARG A 251 11.42 12.56 -4.07
C ARG A 251 10.20 12.21 -3.22
N GLY A 252 9.11 12.97 -3.34
CA GLY A 252 7.87 12.69 -2.63
C GLY A 252 7.25 11.36 -3.05
N LEU A 253 7.24 11.07 -4.35
CA LEU A 253 6.80 9.78 -4.90
C LEU A 253 7.71 8.64 -4.47
N ALA A 254 9.03 8.81 -4.57
CA ALA A 254 10.01 7.81 -4.15
C ALA A 254 9.87 7.50 -2.65
N ALA A 255 9.69 8.53 -1.83
CA ALA A 255 9.46 8.40 -0.39
C ALA A 255 8.12 7.72 -0.07
N HIS A 256 7.06 8.04 -0.81
CA HIS A 256 5.74 7.43 -0.62
C HIS A 256 5.76 5.94 -0.94
N TYR A 257 6.35 5.55 -2.07
CA TYR A 257 6.35 4.16 -2.54
C TYR A 257 7.54 3.34 -2.03
N GLY A 258 8.43 3.94 -1.24
CA GLY A 258 9.62 3.27 -0.74
C GLY A 258 10.53 2.75 -1.86
N CYS A 259 10.61 3.47 -2.98
CA CYS A 259 11.47 3.10 -4.11
C CYS A 259 12.67 4.02 -4.23
N GLU A 260 13.74 3.52 -4.85
CA GLU A 260 14.89 4.38 -5.12
C GLU A 260 14.53 5.50 -6.11
N LEU A 261 14.98 6.71 -5.81
CA LEU A 261 14.83 7.87 -6.70
C LEU A 261 15.41 7.59 -8.09
N SER A 262 16.52 6.83 -8.16
CA SER A 262 17.17 6.37 -9.39
C SER A 262 16.22 5.55 -10.28
N SER A 263 15.46 4.64 -9.67
CA SER A 263 14.48 3.77 -10.32
C SER A 263 13.30 4.57 -10.86
N LEU A 264 12.79 5.52 -10.07
CA LEU A 264 11.71 6.40 -10.49
C LEU A 264 12.14 7.33 -11.64
N VAL A 265 13.34 7.93 -11.54
CA VAL A 265 13.92 8.76 -12.62
C VAL A 265 14.10 7.94 -13.90
N ARG A 266 14.62 6.72 -13.80
CA ARG A 266 14.79 5.80 -14.94
C ARG A 266 13.47 5.49 -15.62
N TRP A 267 12.45 5.19 -14.83
CA TRP A 267 11.11 4.85 -15.31
C TRP A 267 10.42 6.03 -16.02
N VAL A 268 10.50 7.24 -15.47
CA VAL A 268 9.95 8.46 -16.09
C VAL A 268 10.74 8.83 -17.36
N THR A 269 12.06 8.71 -17.32
CA THR A 269 12.93 9.06 -18.46
C THR A 269 12.67 8.18 -19.67
N PHE A 270 12.47 6.87 -19.48
CA PHE A 270 12.12 5.94 -20.56
C PHE A 270 10.82 6.33 -21.27
N SER A 271 9.87 6.90 -20.53
CA SER A 271 8.55 7.26 -21.04
C SER A 271 8.54 8.55 -21.86
N LEU A 272 9.63 9.34 -21.83
CA LEU A 272 9.76 10.59 -22.59
C LEU A 272 9.89 10.35 -24.11
N ASP A 273 10.49 9.24 -24.54
CA ASP A 273 10.87 9.03 -25.94
C ASP A 273 9.69 8.70 -26.86
N GLU A 274 8.53 8.35 -26.30
CA GLU A 274 7.39 7.79 -27.04
C GLU A 274 6.16 8.71 -27.12
N MET A 275 6.20 9.93 -26.58
CA MET A 275 5.06 10.86 -26.61
C MET A 275 5.29 12.03 -27.58
N ASP A 276 4.61 12.03 -28.73
CA ASP A 276 4.71 13.11 -29.74
C ASP A 276 4.35 14.51 -29.18
N ALA A 277 3.48 14.58 -28.18
CA ALA A 277 3.08 15.83 -27.51
C ALA A 277 4.23 16.51 -26.74
N PHE A 278 5.33 15.79 -26.45
CA PHE A 278 6.48 16.31 -25.72
C PHE A 278 7.52 17.00 -26.60
N ARG A 279 7.40 17.00 -27.93
CA ARG A 279 8.44 17.55 -28.83
C ARG A 279 8.95 18.94 -28.45
N VAL A 280 8.11 19.80 -27.87
CA VAL A 280 8.47 21.17 -27.45
C VAL A 280 9.21 21.23 -26.11
N TYR A 281 8.90 20.32 -25.17
CA TYR A 281 9.46 20.30 -23.80
C TYR A 281 10.41 19.12 -23.56
N ARG A 282 10.63 18.26 -24.56
CA ARG A 282 11.46 17.06 -24.44
C ARG A 282 12.88 17.43 -24.04
N GLU A 283 13.47 18.45 -24.66
CA GLU A 283 14.82 18.91 -24.30
C GLU A 283 14.87 19.44 -22.87
N ASP A 284 13.85 20.18 -22.43
CA ASP A 284 13.75 20.69 -21.06
C ASP A 284 13.61 19.55 -20.03
N PHE A 285 12.69 18.59 -20.25
CA PHE A 285 12.51 17.44 -19.36
C PHE A 285 13.74 16.53 -19.36
N THR A 286 14.32 16.24 -20.51
CA THR A 286 15.54 15.44 -20.62
C THR A 286 16.68 16.14 -19.90
N LYS A 287 16.84 17.46 -20.04
CA LYS A 287 17.87 18.22 -19.32
C LYS A 287 17.65 18.18 -17.81
N LEU A 288 16.42 18.40 -17.34
CA LEU A 288 16.10 18.35 -15.90
C LEU A 288 16.29 16.96 -15.30
N LEU A 289 15.83 15.90 -15.98
CA LEU A 289 16.00 14.52 -15.52
C LEU A 289 17.45 14.06 -15.61
N THR A 290 18.21 14.48 -16.62
CA THR A 290 19.65 14.18 -16.71
C THR A 290 20.46 14.93 -15.66
N GLU A 291 20.17 16.20 -15.38
CA GLU A 291 20.76 16.92 -14.25
C GLU A 291 20.46 16.20 -12.92
N LEU A 292 19.21 15.84 -12.67
CA LEU A 292 18.84 15.08 -11.47
C LEU A 292 19.48 13.69 -11.43
N ALA A 293 19.62 13.01 -12.57
CA ALA A 293 20.34 11.75 -12.65
C ALA A 293 21.82 11.95 -12.26
N THR A 294 22.49 12.96 -12.82
CA THR A 294 23.90 13.24 -12.52
C THR A 294 24.14 13.64 -11.06
N GLU A 295 23.26 14.45 -10.46
CA GLU A 295 23.33 14.85 -9.05
C GLU A 295 23.19 13.67 -8.09
N ASN A 296 22.49 12.60 -8.50
CA ASN A 296 22.24 11.41 -7.69
C ASN A 296 23.09 10.20 -8.16
N SER A 297 24.18 10.43 -8.92
CA SER A 297 25.07 9.37 -9.45
C SER A 297 24.34 8.30 -10.29
N VAL A 298 23.23 8.66 -10.92
CA VAL A 298 22.51 7.84 -11.89
C VAL A 298 23.15 8.07 -13.26
N PRO A 299 23.62 7.02 -13.96
CA PRO A 299 24.28 7.16 -15.25
C PRO A 299 23.38 7.84 -16.29
N SER A 300 23.95 8.76 -17.08
CA SER A 300 23.21 9.56 -18.06
C SER A 300 22.47 8.66 -19.06
N PHE A 301 21.15 8.77 -19.12
CA PHE A 301 20.32 8.02 -20.05
C PHE A 301 20.43 8.60 -21.46
N GLY A 302 21.38 8.09 -22.24
CA GLY A 302 21.27 8.12 -23.70
C GLY A 302 20.27 7.04 -24.11
N THR A 303 19.45 7.31 -25.14
CA THR A 303 18.53 6.36 -25.76
C THR A 303 19.17 4.97 -25.84
N MET A 304 18.68 4.02 -25.05
CA MET A 304 19.25 2.67 -24.96
C MET A 304 18.78 1.86 -26.18
N ASP A 305 19.40 2.15 -27.33
CA ASP A 305 19.11 1.54 -28.62
C ASP A 305 20.20 0.52 -29.00
N VAL A 306 19.80 -0.48 -29.79
CA VAL A 306 20.69 -1.45 -30.42
C VAL A 306 21.85 -0.75 -31.14
N ASP A 307 21.58 0.39 -31.77
CA ASP A 307 22.60 1.16 -32.49
C ASP A 307 23.66 1.79 -31.55
N ALA A 308 23.28 2.18 -30.33
CA ALA A 308 24.21 2.66 -29.31
C ALA A 308 25.12 1.52 -28.81
N LEU A 309 24.54 0.34 -28.54
CA LEU A 309 25.29 -0.86 -28.14
C LEU A 309 26.25 -1.34 -29.25
N LEU A 310 25.79 -1.33 -30.51
CA LEU A 310 26.62 -1.66 -31.68
C LEU A 310 27.77 -0.67 -31.88
N SER A 311 27.56 0.62 -31.60
CA SER A 311 28.63 1.63 -31.69
C SER A 311 29.77 1.38 -30.71
N VAL A 312 29.44 0.84 -29.52
CA VAL A 312 30.39 0.56 -28.44
C VAL A 312 31.14 -0.77 -28.61
N LEU A 313 30.49 -1.78 -29.20
CA LEU A 313 31.04 -3.12 -29.38
C LEU A 313 31.89 -3.28 -30.65
N ARG A 314 31.91 -2.29 -31.55
CA ARG A 314 32.77 -2.31 -32.75
C ARG A 314 34.27 -2.21 -32.38
N PRO A 315 35.16 -2.92 -33.11
CA PRO A 315 36.58 -3.05 -32.76
C PRO A 315 37.40 -1.75 -32.71
N ASN A 316 36.87 -0.62 -33.20
CA ASN A 316 37.54 0.69 -33.22
C ASN A 316 36.85 1.77 -32.34
N ALA A 317 36.00 1.37 -31.38
CA ALA A 317 35.33 2.34 -30.50
C ALA A 317 36.34 2.97 -29.52
N SER A 318 36.52 4.29 -29.57
CA SER A 318 37.44 5.04 -28.70
C SER A 318 37.18 4.72 -27.24
N GLU A 319 38.25 4.38 -26.51
CA GLU A 319 38.20 3.99 -25.11
C GLU A 319 38.08 5.23 -24.20
N THR A 320 37.26 5.08 -23.14
CA THR A 320 37.00 6.01 -22.01
C THR A 320 35.77 6.91 -22.09
N SER A 321 34.58 6.33 -21.88
CA SER A 321 33.43 7.07 -21.37
C SER A 321 32.65 6.21 -20.37
N LEU A 322 32.15 6.81 -19.28
CA LEU A 322 31.24 6.16 -18.31
C LEU A 322 29.99 5.57 -19.00
N HIS A 323 29.62 6.10 -20.17
CA HIS A 323 28.53 5.61 -21.01
C HIS A 323 28.79 4.19 -21.56
N LYS A 324 30.06 3.85 -21.84
CA LYS A 324 30.49 2.53 -22.32
C LYS A 324 30.37 1.46 -21.23
N GLU A 325 30.74 1.78 -19.99
CA GLU A 325 30.59 0.87 -18.84
C GLU A 325 29.12 0.63 -18.51
N PHE A 326 28.28 1.68 -18.57
CA PHE A 326 26.84 1.55 -18.35
C PHE A 326 26.16 0.67 -19.42
N LEU A 327 26.40 0.93 -20.71
CA LEU A 327 25.79 0.15 -21.80
C LEU A 327 26.24 -1.33 -21.81
N LEU A 328 27.47 -1.60 -21.36
CA LEU A 328 28.04 -2.94 -21.29
C LEU A 328 27.79 -3.65 -19.96
N SER A 329 27.07 -3.02 -19.02
CA SER A 329 26.68 -3.65 -17.77
C SER A 329 25.75 -4.84 -18.01
N ARG A 330 25.92 -5.88 -17.20
CA ARG A 330 25.18 -7.14 -17.33
C ARG A 330 23.67 -6.93 -17.32
N ASP A 331 23.15 -6.11 -16.40
CA ASP A 331 21.71 -5.85 -16.29
C ASP A 331 21.13 -5.19 -17.55
N ASN A 332 21.87 -4.26 -18.14
CA ASN A 332 21.44 -3.59 -19.37
C ASN A 332 21.52 -4.53 -20.59
N LEU A 333 22.52 -5.41 -20.65
CA LEU A 333 22.64 -6.43 -21.69
C LEU A 333 21.53 -7.49 -21.57
N VAL A 334 21.27 -8.00 -20.36
CA VAL A 334 20.18 -8.95 -20.08
C VAL A 334 18.83 -8.32 -20.44
N PHE A 335 18.59 -7.07 -20.04
CA PHE A 335 17.38 -6.33 -20.40
C PHE A 335 17.23 -6.15 -21.92
N LEU A 336 18.29 -5.73 -22.61
CA LEU A 336 18.25 -5.48 -24.06
C LEU A 336 18.03 -6.77 -24.86
N PHE A 337 18.57 -7.90 -24.38
CA PHE A 337 18.43 -9.21 -25.00
C PHE A 337 17.21 -10.00 -24.54
N SER A 338 16.45 -9.50 -23.55
CA SER A 338 15.15 -10.06 -23.17
C SER A 338 14.10 -9.88 -24.27
N ASP A 339 14.27 -8.88 -25.15
CA ASP A 339 13.47 -8.71 -26.35
C ASP A 339 14.07 -9.52 -27.52
N GLU A 340 13.33 -10.55 -27.97
CA GLU A 340 13.77 -11.45 -29.03
C GLU A 340 14.07 -10.73 -30.35
N ARG A 341 13.37 -9.62 -30.66
CA ARG A 341 13.62 -8.84 -31.87
C ARG A 341 14.95 -8.09 -31.80
N LYS A 342 15.27 -7.55 -30.62
CA LYS A 342 16.55 -6.84 -30.37
C LYS A 342 17.72 -7.82 -30.33
N LEU A 343 17.56 -8.97 -29.68
CA LEU A 343 18.56 -10.05 -29.67
C LEU A 343 18.88 -10.51 -31.11
N ARG A 344 17.86 -10.79 -31.92
CA ARG A 344 18.05 -11.15 -33.34
C ARG A 344 18.77 -10.07 -34.13
N ARG A 345 18.40 -8.79 -33.94
CA ARG A 345 19.04 -7.64 -34.59
C ARG A 345 20.50 -7.48 -34.17
N VAL A 346 20.83 -7.74 -32.90
CA VAL A 346 22.20 -7.64 -32.40
C VAL A 346 23.06 -8.78 -32.94
N VAL A 347 22.56 -10.02 -32.90
CA VAL A 347 23.29 -11.20 -33.42
C VAL A 347 23.46 -11.14 -34.94
N SER A 348 22.53 -10.52 -35.68
CA SER A 348 22.67 -10.37 -37.13
C SER A 348 23.66 -9.28 -37.56
N LEU A 349 23.87 -8.27 -36.71
CA LEU A 349 24.72 -7.10 -37.02
C LEU A 349 26.12 -7.16 -36.38
N LEU A 350 26.32 -7.96 -35.32
CA LEU A 350 27.63 -8.13 -34.69
C LEU A 350 28.47 -9.22 -35.35
N PRO A 351 29.76 -8.98 -35.60
CA PRO A 351 30.70 -10.05 -35.96
C PRO A 351 30.91 -11.00 -34.77
N GLU A 352 31.37 -12.23 -35.04
CA GLU A 352 31.56 -13.26 -34.00
C GLU A 352 32.45 -12.80 -32.84
N GLN A 353 33.49 -12.01 -33.10
CA GLN A 353 34.34 -11.42 -32.07
C GLN A 353 33.57 -10.48 -31.13
N GLY A 354 32.60 -9.73 -31.66
CA GLY A 354 31.71 -8.87 -30.87
C GLY A 354 30.75 -9.68 -30.01
N ILE A 355 30.22 -10.79 -30.54
CA ILE A 355 29.35 -11.71 -29.79
C ILE A 355 30.13 -12.39 -28.64
N ARG A 356 31.36 -12.87 -28.91
CA ARG A 356 32.23 -13.43 -27.87
C ARG A 356 32.53 -12.41 -26.77
N LYS A 357 32.73 -11.13 -27.12
CA LYS A 357 32.90 -10.06 -26.13
C LYS A 357 31.66 -9.88 -25.25
N VAL A 358 30.46 -9.93 -25.83
CA VAL A 358 29.19 -9.91 -25.09
C VAL A 358 29.08 -11.10 -24.14
N VAL A 359 29.41 -12.31 -24.60
CA VAL A 359 29.40 -13.52 -23.76
C VAL A 359 30.38 -13.40 -22.60
N SER A 360 31.59 -12.87 -22.83
CA SER A 360 32.58 -12.67 -21.76
C SER A 360 32.16 -11.62 -20.73
N LEU A 361 31.28 -10.68 -21.10
CA LEU A 361 30.71 -9.70 -20.17
C LEU A 361 29.54 -10.28 -19.37
N LEU A 362 28.73 -11.13 -20.00
CA LEU A 362 27.57 -11.75 -19.35
C LEU A 362 27.94 -12.92 -18.44
N PHE A 363 28.97 -13.70 -18.80
CA PHE A 363 29.37 -14.94 -18.12
C PHE A 363 30.90 -15.03 -17.99
N PRO A 364 31.56 -14.14 -17.24
CA PRO A 364 33.03 -14.07 -17.18
C PRO A 364 33.70 -15.38 -16.70
N GLN A 365 33.04 -16.15 -15.83
CA GLN A 365 33.59 -17.42 -15.30
C GLN A 365 33.38 -18.63 -16.24
N ASP A 366 32.37 -18.58 -17.12
CA ASP A 366 31.96 -19.70 -17.97
C ASP A 366 32.11 -19.41 -19.47
N ALA A 367 32.58 -18.22 -19.84
CA ALA A 367 32.79 -17.82 -21.22
C ALA A 367 33.63 -18.83 -22.01
N ASP A 368 34.74 -19.30 -21.43
CA ASP A 368 35.63 -20.29 -22.07
C ASP A 368 34.94 -21.64 -22.29
N PHE A 369 34.06 -22.06 -21.36
CA PHE A 369 33.25 -23.25 -21.54
C PHE A 369 32.23 -23.06 -22.67
N ILE A 370 31.52 -21.94 -22.69
CA ILE A 370 30.55 -21.60 -23.75
C ILE A 370 31.26 -21.56 -25.11
N PHE A 371 32.44 -20.97 -25.20
CA PHE A 371 33.24 -20.95 -26.44
C PHE A 371 33.70 -22.34 -26.88
N SER A 372 34.05 -23.21 -25.92
CA SER A 372 34.42 -24.59 -26.22
C SER A 372 33.26 -25.40 -26.80
N PHE A 373 32.05 -25.20 -26.26
CA PHE A 373 30.83 -25.83 -26.74
C PHE A 373 30.38 -25.26 -28.09
N ASP A 374 30.44 -23.94 -28.26
CA ASP A 374 30.17 -23.26 -29.52
C ASP A 374 31.05 -23.79 -30.67
N SER A 375 32.36 -23.91 -30.39
CA SER A 375 33.33 -24.44 -31.35
C SER A 375 33.04 -25.88 -31.73
N ARG A 376 32.49 -26.69 -30.80
CA ARG A 376 32.08 -28.07 -31.05
C ARG A 376 30.83 -28.16 -31.92
N ILE A 377 29.85 -27.28 -31.71
CA ILE A 377 28.65 -27.19 -32.54
C ILE A 377 29.00 -26.72 -33.95
N GLU A 378 29.89 -25.72 -34.08
CA GLU A 378 30.32 -25.21 -35.38
C GLU A 378 31.11 -26.26 -36.17
N GLY A 379 32.04 -26.96 -35.52
CA GLY A 379 32.87 -28.00 -36.16
C GLY A 379 32.08 -29.20 -36.72
N ASN A 380 30.85 -29.41 -36.24
CA ASN A 380 29.98 -30.49 -36.69
C ASN A 380 28.85 -30.04 -37.63
N LYS A 381 28.83 -28.77 -38.05
CA LYS A 381 27.80 -28.17 -38.94
C LYS A 381 27.52 -28.99 -40.21
N ASN A 382 28.54 -29.59 -40.81
CA ASN A 382 28.43 -30.33 -42.08
C ASN A 382 28.65 -31.84 -41.93
N ARG A 383 28.42 -32.41 -40.73
CA ARG A 383 28.69 -33.82 -40.43
C ARG A 383 27.43 -34.56 -39.99
N GLY A 384 27.41 -35.87 -40.23
CA GLY A 384 26.36 -36.79 -39.77
C GLY A 384 24.94 -36.32 -40.06
N VAL A 385 24.10 -36.30 -39.04
CA VAL A 385 22.67 -35.94 -39.12
C VAL A 385 22.37 -34.47 -39.46
N LEU A 386 23.40 -33.59 -39.44
CA LEU A 386 23.27 -32.17 -39.81
C LEU A 386 23.64 -31.89 -41.29
N THR A 387 24.18 -32.87 -42.01
CA THR A 387 24.62 -32.72 -43.40
C THR A 387 23.45 -32.33 -44.31
N GLY A 388 23.56 -31.19 -45.01
CA GLY A 388 22.53 -30.67 -45.91
C GLY A 388 21.34 -29.96 -45.23
N LYS A 389 21.30 -29.91 -43.89
CA LYS A 389 20.26 -29.20 -43.11
C LYS A 389 20.70 -27.80 -42.65
N CYS A 390 22.01 -27.55 -42.56
CA CYS A 390 22.56 -26.28 -42.08
C CYS A 390 22.81 -25.29 -43.24
N GLY A 391 22.07 -24.17 -43.26
CA GLY A 391 22.23 -23.10 -44.25
C GLY A 391 23.28 -22.03 -43.88
N ASN A 392 23.27 -20.92 -44.64
CA ASN A 392 24.14 -19.77 -44.41
C ASN A 392 23.86 -19.05 -43.07
N GLU A 393 22.65 -19.21 -42.51
CA GLU A 393 22.22 -18.58 -41.26
C GLU A 393 22.58 -19.40 -39.99
N TYR A 394 23.15 -20.60 -40.14
CA TYR A 394 23.45 -21.51 -39.02
C TYR A 394 24.25 -20.83 -37.90
N SER A 395 25.29 -20.08 -38.25
CA SER A 395 26.18 -19.46 -37.25
C SER A 395 25.46 -18.34 -36.48
N GLN A 396 24.50 -17.64 -37.09
CA GLN A 396 23.67 -16.63 -36.42
C GLN A 396 22.60 -17.28 -35.53
N LEU A 397 21.89 -18.30 -36.03
CA LEU A 397 20.87 -19.03 -35.27
C LEU A 397 21.46 -19.74 -34.04
N LYS A 398 22.64 -20.34 -34.19
CA LYS A 398 23.41 -20.92 -33.08
C LYS A 398 23.61 -19.92 -31.95
N TRP A 399 24.10 -18.72 -32.25
CA TRP A 399 24.30 -17.67 -31.25
C TRP A 399 23.00 -17.14 -30.65
N GLN A 400 21.89 -17.12 -31.39
CA GLN A 400 20.57 -16.80 -30.83
C GLN A 400 20.15 -17.82 -29.77
N PHE A 401 20.30 -19.12 -30.04
CA PHE A 401 19.98 -20.17 -29.06
C PHE A 401 20.93 -20.14 -27.87
N VAL A 402 22.24 -20.02 -28.11
CA VAL A 402 23.26 -19.94 -27.04
C VAL A 402 22.99 -18.75 -26.12
N LEU A 403 22.81 -17.54 -26.65
CA LEU A 403 22.58 -16.35 -25.83
C LEU A 403 21.22 -16.40 -25.14
N ARG A 404 20.15 -16.83 -25.83
CA ARG A 404 18.82 -16.95 -25.23
C ARG A 404 18.82 -17.88 -24.01
N VAL A 405 19.43 -19.04 -24.16
CA VAL A 405 19.53 -20.04 -23.09
C VAL A 405 20.46 -19.54 -21.98
N ALA A 406 21.59 -18.89 -22.33
CA ALA A 406 22.52 -18.36 -21.34
C ALA A 406 21.92 -17.21 -20.51
N ILE A 407 21.25 -16.24 -21.14
CA ILE A 407 20.64 -15.07 -20.47
C ILE A 407 19.55 -15.49 -19.48
N GLY A 408 18.85 -16.59 -19.76
CA GLY A 408 17.88 -17.16 -18.83
C GLY A 408 18.48 -17.80 -17.57
N MET A 409 19.82 -17.86 -17.44
CA MET A 409 20.52 -18.49 -16.31
C MET A 409 21.18 -17.48 -15.36
N PRO A 410 21.18 -17.75 -14.04
CA PRO A 410 21.91 -16.94 -13.07
C PRO A 410 23.42 -17.16 -13.16
N GLU A 411 24.21 -16.08 -13.11
CA GLU A 411 25.67 -16.10 -13.24
C GLU A 411 26.38 -16.90 -12.14
N ALA A 412 25.93 -16.80 -10.88
CA ALA A 412 26.50 -17.52 -9.75
C ALA A 412 26.17 -19.04 -9.74
N GLY A 413 25.34 -19.50 -10.68
CA GLY A 413 24.84 -20.87 -10.75
C GLY A 413 24.74 -21.41 -12.17
N PHE A 414 25.66 -21.00 -13.06
CA PHE A 414 25.65 -21.42 -14.46
C PHE A 414 25.81 -22.95 -14.60
N ASN A 415 24.69 -23.65 -14.79
CA ASN A 415 24.68 -25.10 -14.89
C ASN A 415 25.06 -25.54 -16.31
N ARG A 416 26.34 -25.89 -16.48
CA ARG A 416 26.94 -26.35 -17.75
C ARG A 416 26.18 -27.52 -18.40
N THR A 417 25.68 -28.46 -17.60
CA THR A 417 24.92 -29.62 -18.10
C THR A 417 23.56 -29.19 -18.64
N PHE A 418 22.82 -28.39 -17.88
CA PHE A 418 21.51 -27.88 -18.29
C PHE A 418 21.60 -26.95 -19.50
N PHE A 419 22.65 -26.12 -19.56
CA PHE A 419 22.98 -25.29 -20.71
C PHE A 419 23.20 -26.11 -21.98
N VAL A 420 24.11 -27.10 -21.94
CA VAL A 420 24.38 -28.00 -23.06
C VAL A 420 23.11 -28.76 -23.47
N GLN A 421 22.35 -29.28 -22.50
CA GLN A 421 21.10 -30.00 -22.76
C GLN A 421 20.06 -29.14 -23.47
N SER A 422 19.86 -27.89 -23.01
CA SER A 422 18.85 -26.97 -23.54
C SER A 422 19.19 -26.47 -24.95
N VAL A 423 20.47 -26.15 -25.21
CA VAL A 423 20.91 -25.74 -26.55
C VAL A 423 20.81 -26.90 -27.55
N ILE A 424 21.20 -28.13 -27.16
CA ILE A 424 21.05 -29.31 -28.05
C ILE A 424 19.57 -29.60 -28.32
N ARG A 425 18.69 -29.41 -27.33
CA ARG A 425 17.24 -29.56 -27.50
C ARG A 425 16.67 -28.53 -28.47
N ASP A 426 17.08 -27.27 -28.35
CA ASP A 426 16.67 -26.22 -29.29
C ASP A 426 17.14 -26.49 -30.72
N LEU A 427 18.39 -26.96 -30.89
CA LEU A 427 18.92 -27.39 -32.19
C LEU A 427 18.17 -28.61 -32.75
N SER A 428 17.88 -29.60 -31.90
CA SER A 428 17.12 -30.81 -32.23
C SER A 428 15.72 -30.45 -32.76
N ASN A 429 15.02 -29.57 -32.04
CA ASN A 429 13.68 -29.11 -32.40
C ASN A 429 13.70 -28.28 -33.70
N HIS A 430 14.66 -27.37 -33.85
CA HIS A 430 14.73 -26.47 -35.01
C HIS A 430 15.08 -27.21 -36.30
N TYR A 431 16.05 -28.14 -36.26
CA TYR A 431 16.49 -28.91 -37.44
C TYR A 431 15.73 -30.24 -37.62
N ASN A 432 14.78 -30.53 -36.73
CA ASN A 432 14.01 -31.77 -36.69
C ASN A 432 14.92 -33.01 -36.78
N VAL A 433 15.84 -33.12 -35.83
CA VAL A 433 16.83 -34.21 -35.70
C VAL A 433 16.69 -34.84 -34.32
N GLY A 434 16.85 -36.16 -34.21
CA GLY A 434 16.80 -36.87 -32.94
C GLY A 434 17.85 -36.36 -31.94
N TYR A 435 17.44 -36.16 -30.69
CA TYR A 435 18.31 -35.63 -29.62
C TYR A 435 19.55 -36.52 -29.38
N LEU A 436 19.35 -37.84 -29.33
CA LEU A 436 20.42 -38.84 -29.21
C LEU A 436 21.37 -38.83 -30.42
N ASP A 437 20.85 -38.57 -31.62
CA ASP A 437 21.68 -38.54 -32.83
C ASP A 437 22.60 -37.31 -32.85
N LEU A 438 22.12 -36.15 -32.37
CA LEU A 438 22.96 -34.97 -32.18
C LEU A 438 23.99 -35.16 -31.06
N LEU A 439 23.62 -35.80 -29.96
CA LEU A 439 24.56 -36.15 -28.88
C LEU A 439 25.69 -37.05 -29.39
N ARG A 440 25.35 -38.11 -30.14
CA ARG A 440 26.34 -39.00 -30.77
C ARG A 440 27.24 -38.24 -31.74
N LEU A 441 26.66 -37.39 -32.60
CA LEU A 441 27.44 -36.56 -33.52
C LEU A 441 28.42 -35.64 -32.79
N PHE A 442 28.01 -35.01 -31.68
CA PHE A 442 28.88 -34.13 -30.91
C PHE A 442 29.93 -34.90 -30.08
N LEU A 443 29.75 -36.20 -29.86
CA LEU A 443 30.71 -37.12 -29.26
C LEU A 443 31.68 -37.76 -30.27
N GLU A 444 31.36 -37.75 -31.57
CA GLU A 444 32.27 -38.27 -32.60
C GLU A 444 33.56 -37.45 -32.71
N GLY A 445 34.71 -38.12 -32.70
CA GLY A 445 36.03 -37.47 -32.83
C GLY A 445 36.56 -36.82 -31.55
N VAL A 446 36.11 -37.25 -30.37
CA VAL A 446 36.71 -36.87 -29.07
C VAL A 446 38.12 -37.45 -28.90
N GLU A 447 38.41 -38.59 -29.53
CA GLU A 447 39.69 -39.30 -29.41
C GLU A 447 40.87 -38.62 -30.14
N SER A 448 40.60 -37.68 -31.05
CA SER A 448 41.60 -37.10 -31.96
C SER A 448 41.96 -35.63 -31.68
N GLN A 449 41.43 -35.01 -30.62
CA GLN A 449 41.76 -33.62 -30.23
C GLN A 449 42.61 -33.56 -28.96
N GLN A 450 43.49 -32.56 -28.86
CA GLN A 450 44.29 -32.30 -27.65
C GLN A 450 43.37 -32.12 -26.43
N GLN A 451 43.57 -32.94 -25.40
CA GLN A 451 42.78 -32.91 -24.17
C GLN A 451 43.18 -31.70 -23.34
N THR A 452 42.25 -30.76 -23.19
CA THR A 452 42.31 -29.62 -22.27
C THR A 452 41.28 -29.86 -21.16
N PRO A 453 41.44 -29.34 -19.93
CA PRO A 453 40.49 -29.57 -18.85
C PRO A 453 39.04 -29.15 -19.20
N LEU A 454 38.87 -28.14 -20.06
CA LEU A 454 37.56 -27.71 -20.58
C LEU A 454 36.97 -28.72 -21.58
N THR A 455 37.77 -29.25 -22.50
CA THR A 455 37.31 -30.29 -23.44
C THR A 455 37.03 -31.61 -22.72
N THR A 456 37.76 -31.94 -21.65
CA THR A 456 37.48 -33.08 -20.76
C THR A 456 36.17 -32.90 -19.98
N ASN A 457 35.87 -31.68 -19.51
CA ASN A 457 34.62 -31.38 -18.81
C ASN A 457 33.41 -31.46 -19.76
N LEU A 458 33.49 -30.84 -20.93
CA LEU A 458 32.42 -30.91 -21.95
C LEU A 458 32.17 -32.35 -22.42
N THR A 459 33.23 -33.15 -22.61
CA THR A 459 33.09 -34.55 -23.01
C THR A 459 32.52 -35.43 -21.91
N ALA A 460 32.88 -35.19 -20.65
CA ALA A 460 32.24 -35.85 -19.51
C ALA A 460 30.73 -35.54 -19.42
N ILE A 461 30.34 -34.29 -19.68
CA ILE A 461 28.92 -33.87 -19.73
C ILE A 461 28.20 -34.59 -20.88
N LEU A 462 28.75 -34.57 -22.09
CA LEU A 462 28.13 -35.22 -23.26
C LEU A 462 28.03 -36.74 -23.09
N MET A 463 29.06 -37.40 -22.52
CA MET A 463 29.04 -38.84 -22.22
C MET A 463 28.06 -39.18 -21.09
N GLY A 464 27.96 -38.32 -20.06
CA GLY A 464 26.97 -38.45 -19.01
C GLY A 464 25.54 -38.38 -19.57
N LEU A 465 25.27 -37.40 -20.43
CA LEU A 465 23.99 -37.28 -21.14
C LEU A 465 23.72 -38.50 -22.04
N GLN A 466 24.71 -39.01 -22.77
CA GLN A 466 24.53 -40.22 -23.58
C GLN A 466 24.15 -41.44 -22.72
N ARG A 467 24.85 -41.70 -21.61
CA ARG A 467 24.57 -42.83 -20.71
C ARG A 467 23.19 -42.75 -20.07
N LEU A 468 22.78 -41.53 -19.68
CA LEU A 468 21.46 -41.29 -19.10
C LEU A 468 20.34 -41.64 -20.08
N TYR A 469 20.48 -41.29 -21.36
CA TYR A 469 19.48 -41.58 -22.38
C TYR A 469 19.62 -42.99 -23.02
N GLU A 470 20.73 -43.71 -22.82
CA GLU A 470 20.91 -45.12 -23.26
C GLU A 470 20.41 -46.14 -22.22
N GLY A 471 20.49 -45.83 -20.92
CA GLY A 471 20.07 -46.72 -19.81
C GLY A 471 18.56 -46.92 -19.63
N GLU A 472 17.72 -46.19 -20.35
CA GLU A 472 16.25 -46.34 -20.30
C GLU A 472 15.73 -47.60 -21.03
N THR A 473 16.59 -48.37 -21.72
CA THR A 473 16.16 -49.42 -22.66
C THR A 473 16.23 -50.88 -22.15
N GLU A 474 16.83 -51.19 -20.99
CA GLU A 474 16.89 -52.57 -20.45
C GLU A 474 16.34 -52.69 -19.01
N ASN A 475 15.10 -53.16 -18.87
CA ASN A 475 14.38 -53.38 -17.60
C ASN A 475 14.58 -54.81 -17.04
N ARG A 476 15.14 -54.96 -15.82
CA ARG A 476 14.90 -56.10 -14.90
C ARG A 476 15.12 -55.71 -13.42
N PRO A 477 14.11 -55.85 -12.53
CA PRO A 477 14.28 -55.59 -11.10
C PRO A 477 14.62 -56.86 -10.29
N LEU A 478 15.45 -56.73 -9.26
CA LEU A 478 15.68 -57.72 -8.18
C LEU A 478 14.66 -57.48 -7.05
N SER A 479 14.08 -58.53 -6.46
CA SER A 479 13.01 -58.43 -5.44
C SER A 479 13.51 -58.35 -3.99
N SER A 480 12.72 -57.65 -3.16
CA SER A 480 12.98 -57.14 -1.80
C SER A 480 13.14 -58.16 -0.66
N GLU A 481 12.94 -59.46 -0.88
CA GLU A 481 12.96 -60.47 0.21
C GLU A 481 14.37 -60.99 0.57
N SER A 482 15.41 -60.59 -0.16
CA SER A 482 16.75 -61.21 -0.07
C SER A 482 17.81 -60.41 0.73
N LEU A 483 17.51 -59.19 1.17
CA LEU A 483 18.53 -58.31 1.76
C LEU A 483 18.98 -58.69 3.18
N SER A 484 18.10 -59.24 4.01
CA SER A 484 18.42 -59.62 5.39
C SER A 484 19.09 -60.99 5.52
N GLU A 485 19.01 -61.84 4.49
CA GLU A 485 19.59 -63.19 4.50
C GLU A 485 20.96 -63.27 3.82
N VAL A 486 21.34 -62.26 3.02
CA VAL A 486 22.53 -62.32 2.13
C VAL A 486 23.68 -61.38 2.53
N CYS A 487 23.49 -60.40 3.42
CA CYS A 487 24.55 -59.43 3.79
C CYS A 487 24.62 -59.18 5.31
N GLY A 488 25.81 -59.30 5.90
CA GLY A 488 26.08 -58.93 7.29
C GLY A 488 26.11 -57.40 7.50
N ARG A 489 25.99 -56.95 8.75
CA ARG A 489 26.09 -55.51 9.11
C ARG A 489 27.38 -54.86 8.59
N GLU A 490 28.48 -55.61 8.54
CA GLU A 490 29.77 -55.14 8.04
C GLU A 490 29.76 -54.96 6.51
N ASP A 491 29.11 -55.84 5.77
CA ASP A 491 28.97 -55.76 4.30
C ASP A 491 28.07 -54.58 3.87
N LEU A 492 26.98 -54.34 4.62
CA LEU A 492 26.11 -53.18 4.43
C LEU A 492 26.85 -51.86 4.69
N MET A 493 27.79 -51.85 5.65
CA MET A 493 28.63 -50.68 5.91
C MET A 493 29.66 -50.43 4.79
N VAL A 494 30.06 -51.47 4.04
CA VAL A 494 30.91 -51.30 2.84
C VAL A 494 30.12 -50.67 1.70
N ILE A 495 28.89 -51.14 1.44
CA ILE A 495 27.99 -50.58 0.42
C ILE A 495 27.68 -49.11 0.71
N VAL A 496 27.43 -48.76 1.96
CA VAL A 496 27.14 -47.39 2.39
C VAL A 496 28.38 -46.47 2.29
N ARG A 497 29.60 -47.02 2.40
CA ARG A 497 30.84 -46.25 2.28
C ARG A 497 31.25 -45.97 0.83
N ASP A 498 30.82 -46.79 -0.12
CA ASP A 498 31.13 -46.65 -1.54
C ASP A 498 29.98 -45.97 -2.29
N GLY A 499 30.18 -44.72 -2.71
CA GLY A 499 29.16 -43.92 -3.38
C GLY A 499 28.60 -44.55 -4.66
N THR A 500 29.40 -45.36 -5.38
CA THR A 500 28.96 -46.00 -6.62
C THR A 500 28.15 -47.26 -6.38
N LEU A 501 28.48 -48.02 -5.32
CA LEU A 501 27.70 -49.18 -4.88
C LEU A 501 26.38 -48.74 -4.23
N PHE A 502 26.39 -47.62 -3.51
CA PHE A 502 25.19 -47.03 -2.92
C PHE A 502 24.17 -46.57 -3.97
N GLU A 503 24.61 -45.91 -5.06
CA GLU A 503 23.73 -45.49 -6.15
C GLU A 503 23.10 -46.69 -6.88
N LYS A 504 23.87 -47.77 -7.09
CA LYS A 504 23.33 -49.04 -7.63
C LYS A 504 22.34 -49.70 -6.67
N PHE A 505 22.65 -49.73 -5.38
CA PHE A 505 21.76 -50.25 -4.35
C PHE A 505 20.44 -49.47 -4.30
N TYR A 506 20.49 -48.14 -4.35
CA TYR A 506 19.32 -47.28 -4.38
C TYR A 506 18.45 -47.51 -5.62
N SER A 507 19.05 -47.72 -6.80
CA SER A 507 18.30 -47.97 -8.05
C SER A 507 17.53 -49.30 -8.07
N LEU A 508 17.89 -50.24 -7.19
CA LEU A 508 17.32 -51.60 -7.13
C LEU A 508 16.31 -51.80 -5.99
N HIS A 509 16.12 -50.82 -5.10
CA HIS A 509 15.34 -50.97 -3.87
C HIS A 509 14.38 -49.78 -3.65
N VAL A 510 13.27 -50.03 -2.95
CA VAL A 510 12.27 -48.99 -2.64
C VAL A 510 12.68 -48.24 -1.36
N VAL A 511 12.20 -47.01 -1.17
CA VAL A 511 12.50 -46.18 0.02
C VAL A 511 12.26 -46.92 1.35
N SER A 512 11.24 -47.78 1.41
CA SER A 512 10.94 -48.61 2.59
C SER A 512 12.05 -49.61 2.94
N ASP A 513 12.87 -50.03 1.98
CA ASP A 513 14.01 -50.91 2.22
C ASP A 513 15.22 -50.13 2.77
N LEU A 514 15.35 -48.84 2.45
CA LEU A 514 16.36 -47.94 3.04
C LEU A 514 16.05 -47.62 4.51
N GLU A 515 14.78 -47.43 4.85
CA GLU A 515 14.34 -47.24 6.25
C GLU A 515 14.62 -48.48 7.10
N LYS A 516 14.36 -49.68 6.58
CA LYS A 516 14.76 -50.93 7.22
C LYS A 516 16.29 -51.00 7.42
N LEU A 517 17.06 -50.54 6.45
CA LEU A 517 18.53 -50.51 6.54
C LEU A 517 19.00 -49.56 7.66
N VAL A 518 18.36 -48.41 7.88
CA VAL A 518 18.61 -47.54 9.05
C VAL A 518 18.33 -48.28 10.36
N SER A 519 17.24 -49.06 10.43
CA SER A 519 16.91 -49.84 11.63
C SER A 519 17.93 -50.95 11.95
N ILE A 520 18.60 -51.49 10.93
CA ILE A 520 19.69 -52.48 11.07
C ILE A 520 21.01 -51.81 11.48
N ILE A 521 21.32 -50.64 10.90
CA ILE A 521 22.59 -49.93 11.17
C ILE A 521 22.58 -49.25 12.55
N HIS A 522 21.48 -48.58 12.91
CA HIS A 522 21.38 -47.79 14.14
C HIS A 522 20.03 -47.99 14.87
N PRO A 523 19.83 -49.14 15.54
CA PRO A 523 18.53 -49.51 16.11
C PRO A 523 17.97 -48.49 17.12
N ALA A 524 18.83 -47.92 17.97
CA ALA A 524 18.44 -47.08 19.10
C ALA A 524 17.82 -45.71 18.72
N ASP A 525 18.20 -45.14 17.58
CA ASP A 525 17.74 -43.82 17.10
C ASP A 525 17.04 -43.91 15.73
N SER A 526 16.69 -45.13 15.31
CA SER A 526 16.09 -45.41 14.00
C SER A 526 14.85 -44.55 13.72
N ALA A 527 13.96 -44.38 14.71
CA ALA A 527 12.77 -43.53 14.59
C ALA A 527 13.13 -42.05 14.31
N PHE A 528 14.10 -41.48 15.03
CA PHE A 528 14.55 -40.09 14.85
C PHE A 528 15.22 -39.88 13.48
N LEU A 529 16.04 -40.85 13.05
CA LEU A 529 16.76 -40.79 11.77
C LEU A 529 15.83 -40.90 10.57
N VAL A 530 14.85 -41.79 10.64
CA VAL A 530 13.81 -41.94 9.60
C VAL A 530 12.91 -40.70 9.56
N ALA A 531 12.54 -40.14 10.72
CA ALA A 531 11.80 -38.87 10.77
C ALA A 531 12.59 -37.72 10.13
N HIS A 532 13.89 -37.58 10.44
CA HIS A 532 14.76 -36.59 9.79
C HIS A 532 14.82 -36.77 8.26
N ALA A 533 14.86 -38.02 7.77
CA ALA A 533 14.85 -38.31 6.34
C ALA A 533 13.52 -37.94 5.65
N HIS A 534 12.40 -38.07 6.35
CA HIS A 534 11.09 -37.61 5.87
C HIS A 534 11.00 -36.10 5.86
N TYR A 535 11.44 -35.43 6.93
CA TYR A 535 11.46 -33.97 6.99
C TYR A 535 12.40 -33.35 5.97
N LEU A 536 13.52 -33.98 5.64
CA LEU A 536 14.37 -33.53 4.54
C LEU A 536 13.69 -33.72 3.18
N GLU A 537 12.88 -34.77 3.00
CA GLU A 537 12.07 -34.92 1.78
C GLU A 537 11.01 -33.82 1.67
N GLN A 538 10.40 -33.40 2.79
CA GLN A 538 9.50 -32.26 2.82
C GLN A 538 10.25 -30.92 2.63
N TYR A 539 11.47 -30.82 3.14
CA TYR A 539 12.34 -29.67 2.94
C TYR A 539 12.77 -29.48 1.48
N ARG A 540 12.68 -30.54 0.67
CA ARG A 540 12.88 -30.49 -0.79
C ARG A 540 12.05 -29.37 -1.41
N ASP A 541 10.82 -29.20 -0.93
CA ASP A 541 9.84 -28.23 -1.42
C ASP A 541 9.98 -26.87 -0.70
N GLY A 542 11.06 -26.66 0.06
CA GLY A 542 11.39 -25.41 0.76
C GLY A 542 12.52 -24.62 0.09
N LEU A 543 13.58 -24.29 0.83
CA LEU A 543 14.72 -23.53 0.26
C LEU A 543 15.54 -24.31 -0.79
N LEU A 544 15.26 -25.60 -0.91
CA LEU A 544 15.76 -26.46 -1.97
C LEU A 544 14.79 -26.56 -3.16
N GLU A 545 13.61 -25.96 -3.12
CA GLU A 545 12.62 -25.98 -4.20
C GLU A 545 13.23 -25.35 -5.46
N GLY A 546 13.19 -26.07 -6.59
CA GLY A 546 13.84 -25.66 -7.84
C GLY A 546 15.37 -25.85 -7.89
N LYS A 547 16.06 -26.04 -6.75
CA LYS A 547 17.48 -26.47 -6.69
C LYS A 547 17.63 -28.00 -6.55
N ALA A 548 16.69 -28.64 -5.89
CA ALA A 548 16.57 -30.08 -5.74
C ALA A 548 15.90 -30.68 -6.99
N ASN A 549 16.66 -31.46 -7.74
CA ASN A 549 16.18 -32.18 -8.91
C ASN A 549 15.50 -33.52 -8.53
N GLU A 550 15.05 -34.29 -9.53
CA GLU A 550 14.51 -35.66 -9.34
C GLU A 550 15.49 -36.61 -8.60
N GLY A 551 16.78 -36.26 -8.53
CA GLY A 551 17.82 -36.99 -7.78
C GLY A 551 17.95 -36.62 -6.30
N PHE A 552 17.12 -35.71 -5.76
CA PHE A 552 17.22 -35.27 -4.37
C PHE A 552 17.09 -36.43 -3.37
N SER A 553 16.17 -37.35 -3.59
CA SER A 553 15.99 -38.50 -2.68
C SER A 553 17.26 -39.37 -2.63
N LEU A 554 17.93 -39.61 -3.77
CA LEU A 554 19.22 -40.32 -3.80
C LEU A 554 20.31 -39.56 -3.03
N LEU A 555 20.44 -38.26 -3.28
CA LEU A 555 21.40 -37.38 -2.60
C LEU A 555 21.17 -37.35 -1.08
N LYS A 556 19.91 -37.17 -0.68
CA LYS A 556 19.46 -37.13 0.71
C LYS A 556 19.92 -38.40 1.43
N TRP A 557 19.57 -39.57 0.89
CA TRP A 557 19.95 -40.84 1.49
C TRP A 557 21.48 -41.02 1.53
N ARG A 558 22.21 -40.60 0.49
CA ARG A 558 23.68 -40.62 0.47
C ARG A 558 24.28 -39.79 1.61
N ILE A 559 23.80 -38.56 1.82
CA ILE A 559 24.27 -37.67 2.89
C ILE A 559 23.89 -38.21 4.27
N LEU A 560 22.65 -38.70 4.44
CA LEU A 560 22.19 -39.26 5.71
C LEU A 560 23.08 -40.43 6.15
N PHE A 561 23.38 -41.35 5.24
CA PHE A 561 24.21 -42.51 5.54
C PHE A 561 25.69 -42.17 5.71
N SER A 562 26.24 -41.20 4.96
CA SER A 562 27.63 -40.74 5.17
C SER A 562 27.81 -40.07 6.55
N CYS A 563 26.79 -39.35 7.03
CA CYS A 563 26.80 -38.69 8.33
C CYS A 563 26.57 -39.64 9.52
N LEU A 564 26.04 -40.85 9.27
CA LEU A 564 25.92 -41.91 10.27
C LEU A 564 27.25 -42.61 10.56
N ILE A 565 28.27 -42.42 9.72
CA ILE A 565 29.60 -42.99 9.93
C ILE A 565 30.44 -42.01 10.76
N PHE A 566 30.80 -42.45 11.96
CA PHE A 566 31.63 -41.72 12.92
C PHE A 566 33.07 -42.25 12.87
N PRO A 567 34.10 -41.37 12.79
CA PRO A 567 35.49 -41.80 12.91
C PRO A 567 35.74 -42.47 14.27
N GLN A 568 36.65 -43.45 14.30
CA GLN A 568 36.91 -44.28 15.49
C GLN A 568 37.21 -43.40 16.72
N GLY A 569 36.41 -43.56 17.77
CA GLY A 569 36.52 -42.79 19.02
C GLY A 569 35.51 -41.66 19.22
N SER A 570 34.65 -41.36 18.23
CA SER A 570 33.56 -40.38 18.39
C SER A 570 32.22 -41.05 18.71
N VAL A 571 31.48 -40.45 19.66
CA VAL A 571 30.16 -40.93 20.10
C VAL A 571 29.08 -40.26 19.26
N TYR A 572 28.11 -41.04 18.78
CA TYR A 572 26.94 -40.51 18.09
C TYR A 572 26.19 -39.52 19.00
N SER A 573 25.88 -38.34 18.45
CA SER A 573 25.01 -37.34 19.07
C SER A 573 24.09 -36.79 18.00
N ARG A 574 22.78 -36.72 18.32
CA ARG A 574 21.76 -36.18 17.42
C ARG A 574 22.10 -34.75 16.94
N LYS A 575 22.65 -33.91 17.83
CA LYS A 575 23.07 -32.54 17.51
C LYS A 575 24.21 -32.50 16.49
N ILE A 576 25.24 -33.32 16.68
CA ILE A 576 26.40 -33.39 15.78
C ILE A 576 26.00 -33.99 14.43
N TYR A 577 25.13 -34.99 14.45
CA TYR A 577 24.58 -35.60 13.25
C TYR A 577 23.82 -34.59 12.38
N VAL A 578 22.85 -33.87 12.96
CA VAL A 578 22.08 -32.85 12.24
C VAL A 578 22.99 -31.74 11.71
N LEU A 579 23.97 -31.28 12.51
CA LEU A 579 24.95 -30.29 12.06
C LEU A 579 25.77 -30.76 10.84
N ARG A 580 26.21 -32.03 10.83
CA ARG A 580 26.96 -32.59 9.69
C ARG A 580 26.09 -32.69 8.45
N VAL A 581 24.85 -33.19 8.58
CA VAL A 581 23.91 -33.27 7.45
C VAL A 581 23.63 -31.89 6.87
N MET A 582 23.41 -30.88 7.71
CA MET A 582 23.16 -29.51 7.25
C MET A 582 24.39 -28.87 6.61
N LYS A 583 25.61 -29.15 7.10
CA LYS A 583 26.87 -28.72 6.47
C LYS A 583 27.12 -29.36 5.11
N GLU A 584 26.82 -30.65 4.97
CA GLU A 584 26.96 -31.36 3.69
C GLU A 584 25.91 -30.87 2.68
N LEU A 585 24.67 -30.64 3.12
CA LEU A 585 23.64 -30.02 2.27
C LEU A 585 24.01 -28.59 1.88
N SER A 586 24.52 -27.79 2.82
CA SER A 586 24.95 -26.41 2.56
C SER A 586 26.11 -26.39 1.58
N ALA A 587 27.10 -27.28 1.75
CA ALA A 587 28.22 -27.42 0.81
C ALA A 587 27.76 -27.90 -0.59
N HIS A 588 26.87 -28.89 -0.65
CA HIS A 588 26.39 -29.45 -1.92
C HIS A 588 25.56 -28.45 -2.73
N TYR A 589 24.71 -27.66 -2.06
CA TYR A 589 23.86 -26.66 -2.70
C TYR A 589 24.49 -25.26 -2.76
N ASN A 590 25.74 -25.13 -2.32
CA ASN A 590 26.47 -23.87 -2.18
C ASN A 590 25.66 -22.79 -1.46
N LEU A 591 25.06 -23.17 -0.35
CA LEU A 591 24.27 -22.34 0.55
C LEU A 591 25.05 -22.08 1.83
N SER A 592 24.75 -20.97 2.52
CA SER A 592 25.32 -20.78 3.85
C SER A 592 24.69 -21.77 4.84
N LEU A 593 25.47 -22.25 5.82
CA LEU A 593 24.96 -23.13 6.87
C LEU A 593 23.82 -22.47 7.66
N SER A 594 23.88 -21.14 7.84
CA SER A 594 22.84 -20.33 8.47
C SER A 594 21.55 -20.28 7.66
N GLU A 595 21.63 -20.14 6.33
CA GLU A 595 20.45 -20.19 5.45
C GLU A 595 19.77 -21.54 5.53
N VAL A 596 20.52 -22.63 5.36
CA VAL A 596 19.97 -23.99 5.39
C VAL A 596 19.35 -24.30 6.75
N LEU A 597 19.99 -23.92 7.85
CA LEU A 597 19.43 -24.12 9.19
C LEU A 597 18.18 -23.27 9.41
N LYS A 598 18.14 -22.03 8.94
CA LYS A 598 17.01 -21.12 9.09
C LYS A 598 15.79 -21.60 8.31
N SER A 599 15.94 -21.96 7.04
CA SER A 599 14.83 -22.46 6.23
C SER A 599 14.36 -23.84 6.65
N TYR A 600 15.28 -24.70 7.10
CA TYR A 600 14.90 -25.99 7.65
C TYR A 600 14.13 -25.83 8.97
N TRP A 601 14.52 -24.86 9.81
CA TRP A 601 13.80 -24.50 11.02
C TRP A 601 12.38 -24.02 10.72
N LEU A 602 12.21 -23.07 9.79
CA LEU A 602 10.90 -22.54 9.36
C LEU A 602 9.97 -23.65 8.82
N MET A 603 10.49 -24.52 7.95
CA MET A 603 9.72 -25.65 7.42
C MET A 603 9.25 -26.60 8.53
N LEU A 604 10.13 -26.89 9.50
CA LEU A 604 9.79 -27.74 10.64
C LEU A 604 8.74 -27.11 11.56
N GLU A 605 8.55 -25.79 11.57
CA GLU A 605 7.47 -25.11 12.32
C GLU A 605 6.12 -25.17 11.59
N GLU A 606 6.12 -25.21 10.26
CA GLU A 606 4.91 -25.17 9.42
C GLU A 606 4.31 -26.56 9.10
N THR A 607 5.03 -27.66 9.34
CA THR A 607 4.61 -29.03 8.97
C THR A 607 3.68 -29.73 9.99
N ASP A 608 2.53 -30.27 9.53
CA ASP A 608 1.52 -31.02 10.32
C ASP A 608 1.96 -32.51 10.60
N PRO A 609 1.48 -33.23 11.64
CA PRO A 609 2.29 -34.21 12.38
C PRO A 609 2.33 -35.62 11.77
N LEU A 610 3.44 -35.96 11.12
CA LEU A 610 3.99 -37.32 11.17
C LEU A 610 5.03 -37.39 12.30
N GLY A 611 4.66 -37.91 13.48
CA GLY A 611 5.60 -38.09 14.61
C GLY A 611 5.86 -36.81 15.43
N ARG A 612 4.90 -36.42 16.27
CA ARG A 612 4.97 -35.19 17.10
C ARG A 612 6.23 -35.11 17.98
N LYS A 613 6.68 -36.24 18.52
CA LYS A 613 7.82 -36.30 19.44
C LYS A 613 9.14 -36.06 18.71
N GLU A 614 9.35 -36.74 17.58
CA GLU A 614 10.57 -36.65 16.78
C GLU A 614 10.71 -35.26 16.12
N ARG A 615 9.58 -34.63 15.76
CA ARG A 615 9.52 -33.24 15.28
C ARG A 615 10.01 -32.26 16.33
N GLU A 616 9.45 -32.32 17.54
CA GLU A 616 9.80 -31.41 18.65
C GLU A 616 11.27 -31.58 19.04
N GLU A 617 11.78 -32.82 19.03
CA GLU A 617 13.19 -33.13 19.26
C GLU A 617 14.11 -32.55 18.17
N LEU A 618 13.74 -32.69 16.89
CA LEU A 618 14.51 -32.16 15.77
C LEU A 618 14.50 -30.62 15.73
N LEU A 619 13.34 -30.02 15.98
CA LEU A 619 13.16 -28.57 16.07
C LEU A 619 14.05 -27.98 17.18
N GLY A 620 14.10 -28.63 18.34
CA GLY A 620 14.99 -28.24 19.44
C GLY A 620 16.47 -28.26 19.06
N VAL A 621 16.90 -29.29 18.32
CA VAL A 621 18.30 -29.42 17.85
C VAL A 621 18.66 -28.33 16.83
N VAL A 622 17.81 -28.11 15.82
CA VAL A 622 18.04 -27.12 14.75
C VAL A 622 18.05 -25.70 15.32
N LYS A 623 17.11 -25.37 16.22
CA LYS A 623 17.05 -24.08 16.91
C LYS A 623 18.31 -23.79 17.73
N THR A 624 18.82 -24.79 18.45
CA THR A 624 20.06 -24.66 19.24
C THR A 624 21.27 -24.37 18.35
N LEU A 625 21.40 -25.09 17.23
CA LEU A 625 22.49 -24.91 16.28
C LEU A 625 22.46 -23.53 15.60
N PHE A 626 21.26 -23.03 15.26
CA PHE A 626 21.11 -21.70 14.67
C PHE A 626 21.48 -20.57 15.64
N LEU A 627 21.07 -20.68 16.91
CA LEU A 627 21.37 -19.67 17.95
C LEU A 627 22.87 -19.57 18.25
N GLU A 628 23.60 -20.70 18.27
CA GLU A 628 25.05 -20.72 18.47
C GLU A 628 25.81 -20.01 17.33
N LEU A 629 25.31 -20.11 16.09
CA LEU A 629 25.89 -19.45 14.91
C LEU A 629 25.74 -17.92 14.91
N VAL A 630 24.66 -17.39 15.49
CA VAL A 630 24.37 -15.94 15.57
C VAL A 630 25.18 -15.26 16.68
N GLN A 631 25.63 -15.99 17.71
CA GLN A 631 26.39 -15.42 18.83
C GLN A 631 27.87 -15.18 18.53
N ASP A 632 28.48 -15.94 17.60
CA ASP A 632 29.94 -15.97 17.39
C ASP A 632 30.47 -15.03 16.28
N SER A 633 29.60 -14.31 15.55
CA SER A 633 30.04 -13.52 14.39
C SER A 633 29.79 -12.02 14.55
N GLY A 634 30.81 -11.32 15.09
CA GLY A 634 30.96 -9.86 15.00
C GLY A 634 31.28 -9.34 13.59
N THR A 635 30.98 -10.11 12.55
CA THR A 635 31.24 -9.84 11.13
C THR A 635 30.08 -10.37 10.30
N PHE A 636 28.85 -10.05 10.69
CA PHE A 636 27.67 -10.40 9.91
C PHE A 636 27.19 -9.17 9.14
N SER A 637 27.19 -9.27 7.82
CA SER A 637 26.54 -8.34 6.89
C SER A 637 25.40 -9.13 6.27
N LEU A 638 24.18 -8.94 6.77
CA LEU A 638 22.99 -9.47 6.10
C LEU A 638 22.85 -8.77 4.74
N THR A 639 22.52 -9.53 3.69
CA THR A 639 22.11 -8.89 2.43
C THR A 639 20.82 -8.09 2.64
N GLU A 640 20.52 -7.12 1.77
CA GLU A 640 19.29 -6.36 1.85
C GLU A 640 18.07 -7.31 1.85
N ASP A 641 17.99 -8.27 0.93
CA ASP A 641 16.87 -9.23 0.89
C ASP A 641 16.73 -10.10 2.15
N GLU A 642 17.85 -10.47 2.78
CA GLU A 642 17.85 -11.23 4.04
C GLU A 642 17.37 -10.39 5.21
N THR A 643 17.82 -9.14 5.30
CA THR A 643 17.42 -8.18 6.33
C THR A 643 15.92 -7.91 6.26
N ARG A 644 15.39 -7.71 5.04
CA ARG A 644 13.96 -7.55 4.79
C ARG A 644 13.15 -8.76 5.24
N LYS A 645 13.50 -9.97 4.80
CA LYS A 645 12.82 -11.20 5.23
C LYS A 645 12.87 -11.39 6.74
N MET A 646 14.01 -11.07 7.35
CA MET A 646 14.19 -11.17 8.80
C MET A 646 13.26 -10.22 9.57
N LEU A 647 13.15 -8.96 9.15
CA LEU A 647 12.26 -7.98 9.78
C LEU A 647 10.80 -8.43 9.64
N LEU A 648 10.38 -8.83 8.44
CA LEU A 648 8.99 -9.24 8.19
C LEU A 648 8.60 -10.51 8.99
N LEU A 649 9.48 -11.52 9.04
CA LEU A 649 9.26 -12.73 9.84
C LEU A 649 9.28 -12.45 11.35
N SER A 650 10.21 -11.61 11.81
CA SER A 650 10.40 -11.36 13.24
C SER A 650 9.29 -10.54 13.84
N PHE A 651 8.71 -9.61 13.08
CA PHE A 651 7.62 -8.77 13.56
C PHE A 651 6.25 -9.36 13.21
N GLY A 652 6.08 -10.10 12.11
CA GLY A 652 4.78 -10.64 11.67
C GLY A 652 4.33 -12.02 12.19
N GLN A 653 5.11 -12.75 13.02
CA GLN A 653 4.73 -14.06 13.57
C GLN A 653 4.72 -14.10 15.12
N THR A 654 3.77 -14.84 15.71
CA THR A 654 3.68 -15.05 17.17
C THR A 654 4.68 -16.12 17.64
N GLY A 655 5.60 -15.79 18.54
CA GLY A 655 6.51 -16.77 19.17
C GLY A 655 7.99 -16.39 19.18
N VAL A 656 8.37 -15.29 18.53
CA VAL A 656 9.73 -14.76 18.52
C VAL A 656 10.05 -14.06 19.85
N PRO A 657 11.18 -14.38 20.53
CA PRO A 657 11.55 -13.70 21.78
C PRO A 657 11.78 -12.19 21.57
N THR A 658 11.19 -11.37 22.44
CA THR A 658 11.29 -9.89 22.39
C THR A 658 12.73 -9.40 22.41
N GLU A 659 13.63 -10.11 23.09
CA GLU A 659 15.06 -9.77 23.14
C GLU A 659 15.75 -9.97 21.79
N TYR A 660 15.31 -10.94 20.98
CA TYR A 660 15.79 -11.16 19.61
C TYR A 660 15.30 -10.04 18.68
N GLN A 661 14.00 -9.74 18.71
CA GLN A 661 13.40 -8.66 17.91
C GLN A 661 14.10 -7.33 18.18
N ARG A 662 14.43 -7.05 19.45
CA ARG A 662 15.12 -5.83 19.86
C ARG A 662 16.55 -5.75 19.31
N ARG A 663 17.32 -6.83 19.40
CA ARG A 663 18.70 -6.88 18.90
C ARG A 663 18.76 -6.81 17.38
N LEU A 664 17.82 -7.46 16.69
CA LEU A 664 17.68 -7.35 15.24
C LEU A 664 17.35 -5.90 14.84
N LEU A 665 16.40 -5.27 15.53
CA LEU A 665 16.02 -3.89 15.23
C LEU A 665 17.19 -2.91 15.45
N ASP A 666 17.95 -3.07 16.55
CA ASP A 666 19.12 -2.25 16.85
C ASP A 666 20.23 -2.42 15.79
N TYR A 667 20.48 -3.66 15.35
CA TYR A 667 21.41 -3.96 14.24
C TYR A 667 20.97 -3.27 12.94
N VAL A 668 19.70 -3.43 12.53
CA VAL A 668 19.21 -2.88 11.27
C VAL A 668 19.19 -1.35 11.28
N ILE A 669 18.84 -0.73 12.41
CA ILE A 669 18.89 0.73 12.57
C ILE A 669 20.30 1.28 12.28
N HIS A 670 21.35 0.52 12.64
CA HIS A 670 22.74 0.95 12.49
C HIS A 670 23.38 0.54 11.16
N GLU A 671 23.15 -0.69 10.70
CA GLU A 671 23.82 -1.25 9.52
C GLU A 671 22.99 -1.07 8.24
N ASN A 672 21.66 -1.15 8.29
CA ASN A 672 20.76 -1.08 7.12
C ASN A 672 19.56 -0.10 7.32
N PRO A 673 19.82 1.19 7.65
CA PRO A 673 18.76 2.14 7.98
C PRO A 673 17.81 2.46 6.81
N ARG A 674 18.31 2.46 5.57
CA ARG A 674 17.50 2.76 4.38
C ARG A 674 16.37 1.76 4.21
N GLN A 675 16.69 0.48 4.31
CA GLN A 675 15.75 -0.60 4.11
C GLN A 675 14.70 -0.69 5.23
N LEU A 676 15.09 -0.41 6.48
CA LEU A 676 14.13 -0.28 7.58
C LEU A 676 13.12 0.84 7.31
N ALA A 677 13.62 1.97 6.81
CA ALA A 677 12.78 3.11 6.46
C ALA A 677 11.86 2.83 5.26
N GLU A 678 12.30 2.04 4.28
CA GLU A 678 11.47 1.55 3.17
C GLU A 678 10.34 0.64 3.66
N LEU A 679 10.66 -0.37 4.45
CA LEU A 679 9.67 -1.32 4.99
C LEU A 679 8.66 -0.69 5.94
N TRP A 680 9.11 0.31 6.69
CA TRP A 680 8.24 1.12 7.52
C TRP A 680 7.27 1.96 6.68
N ARG A 681 7.78 2.64 5.64
CA ARG A 681 6.97 3.54 4.79
C ARG A 681 6.06 2.78 3.82
N SER A 682 6.44 1.56 3.42
CA SER A 682 5.57 0.68 2.62
C SER A 682 4.40 0.09 3.42
N GLY A 683 4.41 0.23 4.75
CA GLY A 683 3.39 -0.33 5.63
C GLY A 683 3.53 -1.84 5.88
N GLU A 684 4.61 -2.46 5.38
CA GLU A 684 4.88 -3.89 5.59
C GLU A 684 5.32 -4.20 7.04
N LEU A 685 5.82 -3.21 7.77
CA LEU A 685 6.11 -3.31 9.21
C LEU A 685 5.00 -2.66 10.03
N SER A 686 4.34 -3.47 10.87
CA SER A 686 3.30 -2.98 11.77
C SER A 686 3.90 -2.17 12.93
N TRP A 687 3.44 -0.93 13.09
CA TRP A 687 3.75 -0.12 14.28
C TRP A 687 3.42 -0.85 15.58
N ARG A 688 2.36 -1.69 15.60
CA ARG A 688 1.96 -2.40 16.81
C ARG A 688 3.02 -3.40 17.27
N GLU A 689 3.60 -4.14 16.34
CA GLU A 689 4.61 -5.17 16.61
C GLU A 689 5.95 -4.53 16.99
N LEU A 690 6.34 -3.49 16.26
CA LEU A 690 7.53 -2.69 16.54
C LEU A 690 7.44 -1.95 17.90
N PHE A 691 6.29 -1.34 18.19
CA PHE A 691 6.07 -0.63 19.45
C PHE A 691 6.14 -1.56 20.66
N GLY A 692 5.58 -2.77 20.57
CA GLY A 692 5.66 -3.76 21.66
C GLY A 692 7.10 -4.10 22.08
N VAL A 693 8.04 -4.05 21.14
CA VAL A 693 9.47 -4.29 21.38
C VAL A 693 10.20 -3.03 21.88
N MET A 694 9.79 -1.86 21.39
CA MET A 694 10.46 -0.58 21.64
C MET A 694 9.91 0.22 22.84
N GLN A 695 8.72 -0.10 23.36
CA GLN A 695 7.96 0.73 24.32
C GLN A 695 8.79 1.17 25.54
N ASN A 696 9.74 0.36 26.00
CA ASN A 696 10.56 0.65 27.18
C ASN A 696 12.00 1.13 26.86
N ASP A 697 12.33 1.32 25.58
CA ASP A 697 13.65 1.70 25.09
C ASP A 697 13.62 3.01 24.30
N LEU A 698 13.75 4.13 25.02
CA LEU A 698 13.78 5.46 24.43
C LEU A 698 14.94 5.65 23.44
N LYS A 699 16.08 4.98 23.66
CA LYS A 699 17.23 5.10 22.77
C LYS A 699 16.91 4.42 21.44
N CYS A 700 16.34 3.22 21.48
CA CYS A 700 15.89 2.51 20.29
C CYS A 700 14.77 3.28 19.56
N LEU A 701 13.75 3.78 20.27
CA LEU A 701 12.68 4.62 19.69
C LEU A 701 13.22 5.86 18.98
N PHE A 702 14.16 6.58 19.62
CA PHE A 702 14.75 7.77 19.04
C PHE A 702 15.56 7.44 17.79
N SER A 703 16.45 6.43 17.85
CA SER A 703 17.24 6.00 16.70
C SER A 703 16.35 5.50 15.55
N PHE A 704 15.31 4.74 15.87
CA PHE A 704 14.29 4.31 14.91
C PHE A 704 13.64 5.50 14.20
N LEU A 705 13.14 6.47 14.98
CA LEU A 705 12.49 7.66 14.42
C LEU A 705 13.42 8.49 13.54
N THR A 706 14.70 8.63 13.91
CA THR A 706 15.67 9.34 13.07
C THR A 706 15.91 8.68 11.71
N VAL A 707 15.69 7.36 11.63
CA VAL A 707 15.84 6.58 10.40
C VAL A 707 14.57 6.63 9.54
N VAL A 708 13.40 6.44 10.16
CA VAL A 708 12.15 6.24 9.42
C VAL A 708 11.36 7.53 9.14
N SER A 709 11.64 8.62 9.85
CA SER A 709 10.88 9.87 9.72
C SER A 709 11.40 10.79 8.61
N ASP A 710 10.59 11.77 8.22
CA ASP A 710 10.95 12.78 7.21
C ASP A 710 11.79 13.94 7.81
N SER A 711 12.21 14.89 6.96
CA SER A 711 13.03 16.05 7.35
C SER A 711 12.36 16.97 8.38
N ARG A 712 11.03 16.97 8.47
CA ARG A 712 10.23 17.80 9.38
C ARG A 712 10.23 17.20 10.78
N ILE A 713 9.92 15.90 10.88
CA ILE A 713 9.98 15.16 12.15
C ILE A 713 11.43 15.08 12.63
N ASN A 714 12.41 14.90 11.76
CA ASN A 714 13.83 14.92 12.15
C ASN A 714 14.26 16.27 12.72
N ARG A 715 13.78 17.39 12.15
CA ARG A 715 13.99 18.73 12.71
C ARG A 715 13.38 18.84 14.11
N LEU A 716 12.16 18.32 14.30
CA LEU A 716 11.50 18.29 15.61
C LEU A 716 12.22 17.42 16.63
N LEU A 717 12.73 16.27 16.23
CA LEU A 717 13.49 15.38 17.10
C LEU A 717 14.76 16.06 17.62
N GLU A 718 15.46 16.81 16.77
CA GLU A 718 16.61 17.61 17.19
C GLU A 718 16.23 18.80 18.07
N GLU A 719 15.14 19.52 17.77
CA GLU A 719 14.61 20.58 18.65
C GLU A 719 14.22 20.05 20.03
N LEU A 720 13.54 18.89 20.09
CA LEU A 720 13.16 18.22 21.33
C LEU A 720 14.41 17.78 22.10
N LYS A 721 15.38 17.16 21.44
CA LYS A 721 16.64 16.74 22.09
C LYS A 721 17.36 17.92 22.75
N GLN A 722 17.41 19.07 22.10
CA GLN A 722 17.98 20.29 22.67
C GLN A 722 17.18 20.80 23.87
N LEU A 723 15.85 20.85 23.75
CA LEU A 723 14.93 21.28 24.81
C LEU A 723 15.05 20.38 26.05
N TYR A 724 15.02 19.06 25.88
CA TYR A 724 15.18 18.10 26.98
C TYR A 724 16.56 18.19 27.65
N HIS A 725 17.62 18.45 26.89
CA HIS A 725 18.95 18.68 27.45
C HIS A 725 19.00 19.96 28.30
N GLN A 726 18.30 21.02 27.89
CA GLN A 726 18.20 22.26 28.65
C GLN A 726 17.34 22.10 29.91
N LEU A 727 16.24 21.34 29.85
CA LEU A 727 15.40 21.01 31.01
C LEU A 727 16.15 20.19 32.06
N ALA A 728 16.98 19.22 31.64
CA ALA A 728 17.83 18.46 32.54
C ALA A 728 18.84 19.34 33.28
N LYS A 729 19.42 20.35 32.60
CA LYS A 729 20.31 21.34 33.22
C LYS A 729 19.60 22.23 34.24
N CYS A 730 18.30 22.45 34.07
CA CYS A 730 17.47 23.24 34.99
C CYS A 730 16.92 22.44 36.18
N GLY A 731 17.39 21.20 36.40
CA GLY A 731 17.04 20.42 37.59
C GLY A 731 15.73 19.62 37.50
N VAL A 732 15.08 19.56 36.34
CA VAL A 732 13.88 18.72 36.14
C VAL A 732 14.24 17.24 36.36
N SER A 733 13.43 16.51 37.13
CA SER A 733 13.73 15.12 37.48
C SER A 733 13.85 14.19 36.27
N ALA A 734 14.86 13.31 36.30
CA ALA A 734 15.12 12.37 35.21
C ALA A 734 13.94 11.42 34.94
N SER A 735 13.16 11.06 35.97
CA SER A 735 11.95 10.24 35.82
C SER A 735 10.84 10.96 35.04
N LEU A 736 10.67 12.26 35.27
CA LEU A 736 9.65 13.06 34.60
C LEU A 736 10.03 13.32 33.14
N LEU A 737 11.31 13.65 32.89
CA LEU A 737 11.86 13.79 31.54
C LEU A 737 11.74 12.49 30.76
N ARG A 738 12.00 11.35 31.40
CA ARG A 738 11.84 10.03 30.78
C ARG A 738 10.38 9.81 30.36
N ALA A 739 9.43 9.97 31.27
CA ALA A 739 8.01 9.75 31.01
C ALA A 739 7.46 10.67 29.89
N SER A 740 7.82 11.95 29.89
CA SER A 740 7.36 12.88 28.86
C SER A 740 8.02 12.64 27.50
N SER A 741 9.30 12.23 27.49
CA SER A 741 9.99 11.85 26.25
C SER A 741 9.39 10.59 25.62
N GLU A 742 8.96 9.63 26.44
CA GLU A 742 8.28 8.41 25.98
C GLU A 742 6.95 8.73 25.30
N GLN A 743 6.15 9.60 25.91
CA GLN A 743 4.87 10.04 25.32
C GLN A 743 5.07 10.77 24.00
N LEU A 744 6.02 11.72 23.93
CA LEU A 744 6.29 12.48 22.70
C LEU A 744 6.83 11.60 21.58
N LEU A 745 7.83 10.76 21.85
CA LEU A 745 8.43 9.88 20.83
C LEU A 745 7.42 8.84 20.34
N THR A 746 6.61 8.27 21.22
CA THR A 746 5.53 7.35 20.83
C THR A 746 4.52 8.02 19.90
N ARG A 747 4.14 9.27 20.19
CA ARG A 747 3.22 10.03 19.33
C ARG A 747 3.85 10.42 18.00
N LEU A 748 5.11 10.84 18.01
CA LEU A 748 5.86 11.13 16.77
C LEU A 748 6.00 9.90 15.89
N ALA A 749 6.21 8.73 16.48
CA ALA A 749 6.28 7.48 15.72
C ALA A 749 4.93 7.06 15.13
N LEU A 750 3.84 7.27 15.88
CA LEU A 750 2.48 7.10 15.34
C LEU A 750 2.17 8.10 14.21
N LEU A 751 2.74 9.31 14.26
CA LEU A 751 2.60 10.29 13.17
C LEU A 751 3.46 9.91 11.96
N ALA A 752 4.68 9.41 12.19
CA ALA A 752 5.57 8.93 11.14
C ALA A 752 5.06 7.64 10.47
N SER A 753 4.15 6.89 11.12
CA SER A 753 3.46 5.75 10.51
C SER A 753 2.29 6.16 9.62
N LYS A 754 1.91 7.46 9.61
CA LYS A 754 0.78 7.98 8.86
C LYS A 754 1.27 8.87 7.72
N SER A 755 0.70 8.69 6.54
CA SER A 755 1.11 9.32 5.28
C SER A 755 0.70 10.81 5.16
N TYR A 756 1.20 11.66 6.07
CA TYR A 756 0.90 13.09 6.10
C TYR A 756 1.95 13.92 5.33
N PHE A 757 1.93 13.83 4.01
CA PHE A 757 2.95 14.47 3.15
C PHE A 757 2.95 16.01 3.21
N SER A 758 1.88 16.63 3.70
CA SER A 758 1.70 18.07 3.59
C SER A 758 1.80 18.85 4.92
N TRP A 759 1.83 18.17 6.07
CA TRP A 759 1.89 18.85 7.37
C TRP A 759 3.21 19.59 7.54
N SER A 760 3.14 20.88 7.85
CA SER A 760 4.27 21.68 8.30
C SER A 760 4.77 21.21 9.67
N VAL A 761 5.99 21.63 10.01
CA VAL A 761 6.57 21.41 11.34
C VAL A 761 5.64 21.95 12.45
N ASP A 762 4.96 23.07 12.20
CA ASP A 762 4.04 23.70 13.17
C ASP A 762 2.73 22.93 13.33
N GLU A 763 2.23 22.27 12.29
CA GLU A 763 1.06 21.38 12.37
C GLU A 763 1.38 20.06 13.06
N ILE A 764 2.58 19.53 12.86
CA ILE A 764 3.05 18.36 13.64
C ILE A 764 3.16 18.76 15.11
N LYS A 765 3.76 19.92 15.41
CA LYS A 765 3.77 20.48 16.77
C LYS A 765 2.34 20.61 17.29
N ALA A 766 1.39 21.06 16.44
CA ALA A 766 -0.01 21.22 16.77
C ALA A 766 -0.71 19.94 17.20
N CYS A 767 -0.55 18.87 16.43
CA CYS A 767 -1.14 17.57 16.72
C CYS A 767 -0.56 16.95 18.01
N LEU A 768 0.74 17.15 18.26
CA LEU A 768 1.36 16.75 19.52
C LEU A 768 0.75 17.49 20.73
N ARG A 769 0.20 18.71 20.54
CA ARG A 769 -0.44 19.50 21.63
C ARG A 769 -1.72 18.87 22.14
N GLU A 770 -2.55 18.32 21.25
CA GLU A 770 -3.84 17.73 21.62
C GLU A 770 -3.68 16.38 22.34
N THR A 771 -2.50 15.76 22.20
CA THR A 771 -2.31 14.34 22.52
C THR A 771 -1.28 14.07 23.62
N VAL A 772 -0.50 15.08 24.04
CA VAL A 772 0.57 14.94 25.04
C VAL A 772 0.42 15.94 26.18
N ASP A 773 0.43 15.43 27.41
CA ASP A 773 0.33 16.25 28.62
C ASP A 773 1.71 16.68 29.12
N LEU A 774 2.01 17.98 29.00
CA LEU A 774 3.25 18.60 29.48
C LEU A 774 3.05 19.39 30.79
N SER A 775 1.87 19.29 31.43
CA SER A 775 1.53 20.05 32.65
C SER A 775 2.46 19.74 33.83
N ALA A 776 2.92 18.50 33.95
CA ALA A 776 3.82 18.09 35.03
C ALA A 776 5.22 18.72 34.89
N LEU A 777 5.75 18.82 33.66
CA LEU A 777 7.02 19.51 33.39
C LEU A 777 6.93 20.99 33.75
N ARG A 778 5.82 21.64 33.41
CA ARG A 778 5.53 23.04 33.75
C ARG A 778 5.45 23.25 35.27
N SER A 779 4.74 22.35 35.96
CA SER A 779 4.60 22.40 37.41
C SER A 779 5.96 22.23 38.12
N GLU A 780 6.82 21.34 37.63
CA GLU A 780 8.13 21.09 38.22
C GLU A 780 9.10 22.25 37.99
N LEU A 781 9.14 22.81 36.78
CA LEU A 781 9.86 24.06 36.47
C LEU A 781 9.42 25.22 37.36
N ALA A 782 8.12 25.31 37.67
CA ALA A 782 7.56 26.34 38.54
C ALA A 782 7.83 26.09 40.04
N LYS A 783 7.97 24.83 40.48
CA LYS A 783 8.22 24.44 41.88
C LYS A 783 9.67 24.64 42.32
N GLN A 784 10.65 24.54 41.43
CA GLN A 784 12.07 24.61 41.79
C GLN A 784 12.60 26.04 42.02
N GLY A 785 11.76 26.96 42.49
CA GLY A 785 12.18 28.27 42.99
C GLY A 785 13.00 28.20 44.28
N HIS A 786 13.04 27.06 45.00
CA HIS A 786 13.65 26.99 46.32
C HIS A 786 14.29 25.63 46.68
N SER A 787 15.27 25.12 45.93
CA SER A 787 16.29 24.20 46.52
C SER A 787 17.43 23.81 45.56
N ARG A 788 18.62 24.37 45.83
CA ARG A 788 19.99 23.83 45.65
C ARG A 788 20.28 22.92 44.45
N LEU A 789 20.89 23.49 43.41
CA LEU A 789 21.85 22.78 42.56
C LEU A 789 23.19 22.57 43.30
N PRO A 790 23.95 21.49 43.05
CA PRO A 790 25.28 21.29 43.60
C PRO A 790 26.22 22.41 43.15
N SER A 791 26.84 23.08 44.11
CA SER A 791 27.63 24.31 44.00
C SER A 791 29.02 24.13 43.36
N SER A 792 29.14 23.39 42.25
CA SER A 792 30.45 23.11 41.64
C SER A 792 30.65 23.55 40.19
N ILE A 793 29.76 24.33 39.56
CA ILE A 793 29.97 24.74 38.14
C ILE A 793 29.93 26.25 37.85
N PHE A 794 29.45 27.13 38.73
CA PHE A 794 29.50 28.58 38.45
C PHE A 794 29.96 29.38 39.67
N LEU A 795 31.23 29.80 39.65
CA LEU A 795 31.75 30.90 40.47
C LEU A 795 31.57 32.21 39.70
N VAL A 796 30.33 32.72 39.59
CA VAL A 796 30.06 34.12 39.22
C VAL A 796 28.74 34.55 39.88
N GLU A 797 28.74 35.68 40.57
CA GLU A 797 27.61 36.24 41.34
C GLU A 797 26.44 36.77 40.47
N ASP A 798 26.49 36.64 39.14
CA ASP A 798 25.45 37.11 38.18
C ASP A 798 24.44 36.02 37.73
N GLY A 799 24.56 34.78 38.20
CA GLY A 799 23.81 33.64 37.65
C GLY A 799 22.28 33.60 37.90
N ALA A 800 21.75 34.35 38.87
CA ALA A 800 20.34 34.26 39.25
C ALA A 800 19.37 34.90 38.24
N GLU A 801 19.75 36.02 37.62
CA GLU A 801 18.92 36.67 36.58
C GLU A 801 18.96 35.89 35.26
N GLU A 802 20.12 35.36 34.87
CA GLU A 802 20.26 34.49 33.68
C GLU A 802 19.46 33.20 33.82
N GLU A 803 19.46 32.57 35.00
CA GLU A 803 18.69 31.35 35.26
C GLU A 803 17.17 31.61 35.19
N THR A 804 16.71 32.76 35.71
CA THR A 804 15.30 33.15 35.66
C THR A 804 14.86 33.45 34.22
N LEU A 805 15.71 34.12 33.43
CA LEU A 805 15.48 34.38 32.01
C LEU A 805 15.49 33.09 31.17
N LEU A 806 16.40 32.16 31.45
CA LEU A 806 16.48 30.85 30.81
C LEU A 806 15.24 30.01 31.10
N ARG A 807 14.77 29.97 32.37
CA ARG A 807 13.53 29.29 32.76
C ARG A 807 12.31 29.89 32.07
N LYS A 808 12.24 31.21 31.96
CA LYS A 808 11.17 31.91 31.23
C LYS A 808 11.20 31.56 29.73
N LYS A 809 12.37 31.58 29.11
CA LYS A 809 12.58 31.19 27.69
C LYS A 809 12.24 29.72 27.44
N LEU A 810 12.56 28.83 28.37
CA LEU A 810 12.20 27.41 28.32
C LEU A 810 10.70 27.19 28.49
N CYS A 811 10.03 27.95 29.36
CA CYS A 811 8.58 27.96 29.45
C CYS A 811 7.96 28.48 28.15
N GLU A 812 8.48 29.56 27.56
CA GLU A 812 8.04 30.08 26.26
C GLU A 812 8.26 29.08 25.12
N GLN A 813 9.34 28.29 25.14
CA GLN A 813 9.57 27.20 24.18
C GLN A 813 8.62 26.02 24.40
N LEU A 814 8.34 25.65 25.65
CA LEU A 814 7.28 24.68 25.99
C LEU A 814 5.88 25.21 25.65
N ASP A 815 5.70 26.53 25.62
CA ASP A 815 4.45 27.21 25.25
C ASP A 815 4.36 27.47 23.73
N SER A 816 5.45 27.39 22.97
CA SER A 816 5.39 27.35 21.50
C SER A 816 4.66 26.09 21.00
N PHE A 817 4.57 25.07 21.84
CA PHE A 817 3.66 23.93 21.70
C PHE A 817 2.23 24.23 22.24
N ARG A 818 1.70 25.45 22.07
CA ARG A 818 0.32 25.85 22.45
C ARG A 818 -0.54 26.20 21.20
N PRO A 819 -1.87 25.90 21.17
CA PRO A 819 -2.74 26.09 20.01
C PRO A 819 -2.61 27.47 19.35
N LYS A 820 -2.71 27.52 18.02
CA LYS A 820 -3.06 28.75 17.32
C LYS A 820 -4.52 28.63 16.90
N ASN A 821 -5.33 29.56 17.40
CA ASN A 821 -6.80 29.65 17.31
C ASN A 821 -7.38 29.76 15.89
N ASP A 822 -6.62 29.45 14.84
CA ASP A 822 -7.06 29.62 13.45
C ASP A 822 -7.75 28.36 12.89
N LEU A 823 -7.38 27.15 13.34
CA LEU A 823 -7.98 25.89 12.85
C LEU A 823 -9.29 25.51 13.55
N GLU A 824 -9.41 25.76 14.86
CA GLU A 824 -10.59 25.36 15.65
C GLU A 824 -11.85 26.11 15.19
N GLY A 825 -11.74 27.37 14.76
CA GLY A 825 -12.89 28.13 14.24
C GLY A 825 -13.35 27.68 12.85
N LEU A 826 -12.42 27.27 11.98
CA LEU A 826 -12.69 26.82 10.61
C LEU A 826 -13.06 25.34 10.51
N LEU A 827 -12.61 24.51 11.45
CA LEU A 827 -12.93 23.09 11.55
C LEU A 827 -14.07 22.78 12.52
N ALA A 828 -14.57 23.76 13.28
CA ALA A 828 -15.76 23.60 14.13
C ALA A 828 -17.02 23.42 13.28
N PHE A 829 -17.13 22.23 12.67
CA PHE A 829 -18.33 21.70 12.06
C PHE A 829 -19.54 21.86 12.99
N GLU A 830 -19.31 21.83 14.31
CA GLU A 830 -20.33 22.04 15.33
C GLU A 830 -21.02 23.40 15.29
N VAL A 831 -20.38 24.46 14.79
CA VAL A 831 -20.99 25.81 14.68
C VAL A 831 -21.87 25.87 13.42
N VAL A 832 -21.41 25.28 12.31
CA VAL A 832 -22.14 25.27 11.04
C VAL A 832 -23.31 24.26 11.08
N ALA A 833 -23.13 23.14 11.77
CA ALA A 833 -24.12 22.08 11.82
C ALA A 833 -25.44 22.47 12.50
N LYS A 834 -25.46 23.54 13.30
CA LYS A 834 -26.65 23.99 14.06
C LYS A 834 -27.77 24.56 13.17
N LYS A 835 -27.52 24.81 11.89
CA LYS A 835 -28.46 25.49 10.99
C LYS A 835 -28.65 24.81 9.63
N GLN A 836 -28.16 23.58 9.47
CA GLN A 836 -28.22 22.86 8.19
C GLN A 836 -28.96 21.53 8.36
N ASP A 837 -29.69 21.14 7.33
CA ASP A 837 -30.16 19.78 7.17
C ASP A 837 -29.30 19.05 6.11
N TRP A 838 -29.32 17.72 6.08
CA TRP A 838 -28.56 16.96 5.08
C TRP A 838 -29.46 15.90 4.47
N THR A 839 -29.45 15.80 3.15
CA THR A 839 -30.14 14.74 2.43
C THR A 839 -29.22 13.53 2.26
N VAL A 840 -29.76 12.33 2.49
CA VAL A 840 -29.03 11.06 2.32
C VAL A 840 -29.93 10.04 1.65
N GLU A 841 -29.38 9.24 0.73
CA GLU A 841 -30.17 8.30 -0.11
C GLU A 841 -30.16 6.84 0.39
N ASN A 842 -29.35 6.54 1.41
CA ASN A 842 -29.14 5.20 1.95
C ASN A 842 -29.63 5.08 3.40
N ALA A 843 -30.60 5.90 3.80
CA ALA A 843 -31.08 6.00 5.18
C ALA A 843 -31.59 4.68 5.75
N GLY A 844 -32.08 3.78 4.90
CA GLY A 844 -32.58 2.48 5.29
C GLY A 844 -31.53 1.56 5.93
N ILE A 845 -30.24 1.87 5.78
CA ILE A 845 -29.14 1.20 6.48
C ILE A 845 -29.35 1.16 8.01
N VAL A 846 -30.12 2.10 8.57
CA VAL A 846 -30.44 2.13 10.00
C VAL A 846 -31.20 0.89 10.49
N LEU A 847 -31.92 0.19 9.62
CA LEU A 847 -32.60 -1.05 9.97
C LEU A 847 -31.61 -2.17 10.35
N LEU A 848 -30.37 -2.08 9.88
CA LEU A 848 -29.30 -3.05 10.12
C LEU A 848 -28.45 -2.73 11.37
N THR A 849 -28.71 -1.61 12.03
CA THR A 849 -27.88 -1.08 13.13
C THR A 849 -27.61 -2.04 14.28
N PRO A 850 -28.56 -2.86 14.78
CA PRO A 850 -28.27 -3.76 15.90
C PRO A 850 -27.16 -4.79 15.62
N PHE A 851 -26.86 -5.03 14.35
CA PHE A 851 -25.89 -6.04 13.91
C PHE A 851 -24.49 -5.45 13.64
N PHE A 852 -24.36 -4.13 13.51
CA PHE A 852 -23.09 -3.48 13.17
C PHE A 852 -21.95 -3.77 14.17
N PRO A 853 -22.15 -3.74 15.50
CA PRO A 853 -21.06 -4.05 16.42
C PRO A 853 -20.48 -5.44 16.21
N ARG A 854 -21.33 -6.45 15.94
CA ARG A 854 -20.87 -7.81 15.64
C ARG A 854 -20.23 -7.91 14.27
N LEU A 855 -20.80 -7.25 13.26
CA LEU A 855 -20.24 -7.20 11.91
C LEU A 855 -18.81 -6.67 11.94
N PHE A 856 -18.58 -5.51 12.58
CA PHE A 856 -17.26 -4.90 12.68
C PHE A 856 -16.30 -5.69 13.56
N GLN A 857 -16.80 -6.36 14.59
CA GLN A 857 -15.99 -7.27 15.40
C GLN A 857 -15.50 -8.47 14.59
N TYR A 858 -16.38 -9.13 13.82
CA TYR A 858 -16.00 -10.28 12.99
C TYR A 858 -15.14 -9.89 11.79
N ALA A 859 -15.33 -8.69 11.25
CA ALA A 859 -14.45 -8.12 10.23
C ALA A 859 -13.07 -7.71 10.78
N GLY A 860 -12.87 -7.73 12.11
CA GLY A 860 -11.59 -7.37 12.74
C GLY A 860 -11.33 -5.87 12.82
N TYR A 861 -12.34 -5.02 12.68
CA TYR A 861 -12.20 -3.55 12.65
C TYR A 861 -12.16 -2.90 14.03
N LEU A 862 -12.62 -3.60 15.07
CA LEU A 862 -12.71 -3.10 16.44
C LEU A 862 -11.50 -3.54 17.28
N ASN A 863 -11.21 -2.77 18.33
CA ASN A 863 -10.20 -3.12 19.33
C ASN A 863 -10.57 -4.41 20.10
N GLN A 864 -9.61 -5.00 20.82
CA GLN A 864 -9.80 -6.25 21.57
C GLN A 864 -10.95 -6.17 22.60
N GLU A 865 -11.27 -4.98 23.10
CA GLU A 865 -12.38 -4.75 24.03
C GLU A 865 -13.74 -4.51 23.34
N GLY A 866 -13.78 -4.40 22.00
CA GLY A 866 -14.97 -4.11 21.20
C GLY A 866 -15.58 -2.73 21.47
N LYS A 867 -14.82 -1.79 22.03
CA LYS A 867 -15.33 -0.46 22.45
C LYS A 867 -15.20 0.62 21.39
N ASP A 868 -14.19 0.51 20.53
CA ASP A 868 -13.90 1.50 19.50
C ASP A 868 -13.20 0.83 18.30
N PHE A 869 -13.16 1.52 17.17
CA PHE A 869 -12.40 1.12 15.98
C PHE A 869 -10.89 1.14 16.24
N LEU A 870 -10.18 0.32 15.48
CA LEU A 870 -8.72 0.23 15.53
C LEU A 870 -8.01 1.52 15.08
N ASP A 871 -8.53 2.13 14.02
CA ASP A 871 -8.02 3.36 13.39
C ASP A 871 -9.05 3.91 12.38
N ASP A 872 -8.74 5.06 11.78
CA ASP A 872 -9.60 5.71 10.79
C ASP A 872 -9.68 4.93 9.47
N GLU A 873 -8.67 4.13 9.12
CA GLU A 873 -8.69 3.29 7.93
C GLU A 873 -9.72 2.18 8.06
N ASN A 874 -9.80 1.53 9.22
CA ASN A 874 -10.85 0.56 9.54
C ASN A 874 -12.25 1.20 9.60
N ARG A 875 -12.37 2.47 10.02
CA ARG A 875 -13.63 3.21 9.91
C ARG A 875 -14.02 3.44 8.44
N ILE A 876 -13.06 3.78 7.58
CA ILE A 876 -13.29 3.92 6.13
C ILE A 876 -13.71 2.59 5.52
N ARG A 877 -13.01 1.48 5.83
CA ARG A 877 -13.41 0.14 5.37
C ARG A 877 -14.82 -0.23 5.84
N ALA A 878 -15.18 0.13 7.07
CA ALA A 878 -16.54 -0.06 7.58
C ALA A 878 -17.59 0.75 6.82
N ILE A 879 -17.29 2.00 6.42
CA ILE A 879 -18.19 2.80 5.57
C ILE A 879 -18.48 2.06 4.26
N PHE A 880 -17.46 1.53 3.59
CA PHE A 880 -17.61 0.78 2.34
C PHE A 880 -18.31 -0.57 2.52
N LEU A 881 -18.07 -1.26 3.64
CA LEU A 881 -18.81 -2.47 3.98
C LEU A 881 -20.31 -2.19 4.20
N LEU A 882 -20.65 -1.06 4.81
CA LEU A 882 -22.04 -0.62 4.96
C LEU A 882 -22.68 -0.28 3.60
N LEU A 883 -21.93 0.32 2.66
CA LEU A 883 -22.43 0.59 1.30
C LEU A 883 -22.66 -0.71 0.52
N TYR A 884 -21.76 -1.69 0.66
CA TYR A 884 -21.92 -3.01 0.08
C TYR A 884 -23.23 -3.69 0.57
N LEU A 885 -23.59 -3.53 1.84
CA LEU A 885 -24.88 -4.02 2.35
C LEU A 885 -26.08 -3.37 1.64
N VAL A 886 -26.01 -2.07 1.34
CA VAL A 886 -27.09 -1.29 0.70
C VAL A 886 -27.23 -1.58 -0.79
N TYR A 887 -26.10 -1.69 -1.53
CA TYR A 887 -26.11 -1.79 -2.99
C TYR A 887 -25.80 -3.19 -3.51
N GLY A 888 -25.05 -4.00 -2.76
CA GLY A 888 -24.72 -5.38 -3.13
C GLY A 888 -23.51 -5.56 -4.02
N GLU A 889 -22.87 -4.47 -4.39
CA GLU A 889 -21.71 -4.44 -5.28
C GLU A 889 -20.73 -3.38 -4.78
N GLU A 890 -19.44 -3.59 -5.07
CA GLU A 890 -18.42 -2.56 -4.89
C GLU A 890 -18.54 -1.56 -6.03
N ARG A 891 -18.75 -0.28 -5.69
CA ARG A 891 -18.84 0.82 -6.65
C ARG A 891 -18.20 2.09 -6.09
N GLU A 892 -17.94 3.05 -6.96
CA GLU A 892 -17.45 4.37 -6.56
C GLU A 892 -18.56 5.23 -5.98
N HIS A 893 -18.23 5.97 -4.91
CA HIS A 893 -19.13 6.87 -4.20
C HIS A 893 -18.45 8.20 -3.93
N LYS A 894 -19.15 9.31 -4.22
CA LYS A 894 -18.66 10.65 -3.86
C LYS A 894 -18.71 10.82 -2.33
N GLU A 895 -17.72 11.50 -1.74
CA GLU A 895 -17.62 11.67 -0.28
C GLU A 895 -18.89 12.33 0.31
N ALA A 896 -19.52 13.24 -0.44
CA ALA A 896 -20.75 13.92 -0.05
C ALA A 896 -21.94 12.97 0.20
N GLU A 897 -21.99 11.82 -0.48
CA GLU A 897 -23.05 10.81 -0.34
C GLU A 897 -22.89 9.97 0.95
N LEU A 898 -21.70 9.99 1.56
CA LEU A 898 -21.30 9.07 2.63
C LEU A 898 -21.53 9.62 4.04
N PHE A 899 -22.29 10.72 4.14
CA PHE A 899 -22.48 11.45 5.38
C PHE A 899 -23.11 10.60 6.50
N LEU A 900 -24.17 9.83 6.20
CA LEU A 900 -24.79 8.94 7.18
C LEU A 900 -23.82 7.85 7.67
N ASN A 901 -23.10 7.21 6.75
CA ASN A 901 -22.14 6.16 7.07
C ASN A 901 -21.03 6.68 7.96
N ARG A 902 -20.54 7.89 7.67
CA ARG A 902 -19.56 8.63 8.49
C ARG A 902 -20.05 8.80 9.93
N LEU A 903 -21.31 9.20 10.12
CA LEU A 903 -21.91 9.34 11.45
C LEU A 903 -22.00 7.99 12.19
N LEU A 904 -22.42 6.93 11.49
CA LEU A 904 -22.58 5.58 12.07
C LEU A 904 -21.26 4.98 12.55
N VAL A 905 -20.17 5.22 11.82
CA VAL A 905 -18.83 4.75 12.21
C VAL A 905 -18.09 5.74 13.12
N GLY A 906 -18.61 6.94 13.37
CA GLY A 906 -17.96 7.95 14.19
C GLY A 906 -16.66 8.52 13.60
N LEU A 907 -16.59 8.66 12.27
CA LEU A 907 -15.44 9.24 11.59
C LEU A 907 -15.54 10.78 11.57
N LYS A 908 -14.48 11.48 11.98
CA LYS A 908 -14.44 12.96 12.01
C LYS A 908 -14.60 13.54 10.60
N CYS A 909 -15.30 14.66 10.47
CA CYS A 909 -15.53 15.31 9.16
C CYS A 909 -14.26 15.79 8.44
N VAL A 910 -13.16 16.01 9.17
CA VAL A 910 -11.85 16.33 8.58
C VAL A 910 -11.19 15.14 7.90
N CYS A 911 -11.59 13.91 8.20
CA CYS A 911 -11.00 12.73 7.59
C CYS A 911 -11.58 12.53 6.18
N PRO A 912 -10.77 12.63 5.11
CA PRO A 912 -11.22 12.42 3.75
C PRO A 912 -11.57 10.95 3.52
N ILE A 913 -12.55 10.70 2.64
CA ILE A 913 -12.98 9.34 2.28
C ILE A 913 -12.67 9.14 0.79
N PRO A 914 -11.97 8.06 0.40
CA PRO A 914 -11.70 7.78 -1.01
C PRO A 914 -13.01 7.50 -1.78
N LEU A 915 -12.94 7.42 -3.12
CA LEU A 915 -14.11 7.06 -3.93
C LEU A 915 -14.52 5.59 -3.78
N SER A 916 -13.54 4.71 -3.57
CA SER A 916 -13.75 3.27 -3.44
C SER A 916 -12.76 2.66 -2.45
N CYS A 917 -13.13 1.50 -1.91
CA CYS A 917 -12.26 0.67 -1.08
C CYS A 917 -12.49 -0.78 -1.45
N LYS A 918 -11.41 -1.49 -1.79
CA LYS A 918 -11.49 -2.91 -2.13
C LYS A 918 -11.73 -3.74 -0.87
N LEU A 919 -12.87 -4.42 -0.83
CA LEU A 919 -13.21 -5.33 0.25
C LEU A 919 -12.58 -6.71 -0.01
N THR A 920 -12.27 -7.42 1.06
CA THR A 920 -11.80 -8.80 1.00
C THR A 920 -12.99 -9.74 0.78
N GLU A 921 -12.72 -10.92 0.20
CA GLU A 921 -13.75 -11.94 0.01
C GLU A 921 -14.38 -12.39 1.35
N GLN A 922 -13.63 -12.30 2.46
CA GLN A 922 -14.16 -12.60 3.79
C GLN A 922 -15.16 -11.54 4.25
N GLU A 923 -14.87 -10.26 4.04
CA GLU A 923 -15.77 -9.16 4.41
C GLU A 923 -17.08 -9.18 3.61
N THR A 924 -17.03 -9.43 2.30
CA THR A 924 -18.24 -9.52 1.47
C THR A 924 -19.10 -10.72 1.85
N LYS A 925 -18.49 -11.89 2.08
CA LYS A 925 -19.19 -13.08 2.61
C LYS A 925 -19.83 -12.84 3.98
N LEU A 926 -19.16 -12.09 4.87
CA LEU A 926 -19.69 -11.71 6.18
C LEU A 926 -20.93 -10.81 6.03
N ALA A 927 -20.87 -9.83 5.13
CA ALA A 927 -21.99 -8.94 4.84
C ALA A 927 -23.21 -9.69 4.27
N ASP A 928 -23.00 -10.57 3.30
CA ASP A 928 -24.08 -11.39 2.72
C ASP A 928 -24.69 -12.35 3.74
N SER A 929 -23.84 -13.01 4.55
CA SER A 929 -24.29 -13.89 5.63
C SER A 929 -25.11 -13.15 6.68
N MET A 930 -24.75 -11.90 6.98
CA MET A 930 -25.51 -11.04 7.88
C MET A 930 -26.90 -10.70 7.31
N LEU A 931 -27.00 -10.36 6.01
CA LEU A 931 -28.29 -10.10 5.37
C LEU A 931 -29.21 -11.34 5.40
N VAL A 932 -28.66 -12.53 5.12
CA VAL A 932 -29.41 -13.79 5.21
C VAL A 932 -29.92 -14.01 6.63
N GLY A 933 -29.05 -13.86 7.64
CA GLY A 933 -29.43 -14.01 9.05
C GLY A 933 -30.50 -13.00 9.49
N LEU A 934 -30.45 -11.77 9.00
CA LEU A 934 -31.43 -10.73 9.29
C LEU A 934 -32.81 -11.06 8.73
N LYS A 935 -32.90 -11.50 7.47
CA LYS A 935 -34.17 -11.89 6.85
C LYS A 935 -34.81 -13.10 7.53
N GLN A 936 -34.00 -13.99 8.11
CA GLN A 936 -34.52 -15.10 8.93
C GLN A 936 -35.16 -14.60 10.24
N GLN A 937 -34.60 -13.53 10.84
CA GLN A 937 -35.17 -12.94 12.05
C GLN A 937 -36.41 -12.08 11.74
N TRP A 938 -36.51 -11.50 10.55
CA TRP A 938 -37.69 -10.78 10.08
C TRP A 938 -38.56 -11.66 9.16
N SER A 939 -39.34 -12.55 9.77
CA SER A 939 -40.10 -13.62 9.09
C SER A 939 -40.98 -13.16 7.91
N LYS A 940 -41.49 -11.92 7.92
CA LYS A 940 -42.27 -11.34 6.82
C LYS A 940 -41.47 -11.10 5.54
N LEU A 941 -40.14 -10.98 5.62
CA LEU A 941 -39.23 -10.74 4.49
C LEU A 941 -38.32 -11.94 4.18
N GLN A 942 -38.55 -13.09 4.83
CA GLN A 942 -37.72 -14.29 4.67
C GLN A 942 -37.64 -14.76 3.21
N ASN A 943 -38.73 -14.64 2.45
CA ASN A 943 -38.84 -15.08 1.06
C ASN A 943 -38.56 -13.96 0.05
N THR A 944 -38.17 -12.76 0.51
CA THR A 944 -37.82 -11.63 -0.36
C THR A 944 -36.38 -11.80 -0.86
N SER A 945 -36.14 -11.54 -2.16
CA SER A 945 -34.78 -11.54 -2.70
C SER A 945 -33.94 -10.41 -2.08
N ASP A 946 -32.61 -10.60 -2.03
CA ASP A 946 -31.71 -9.59 -1.44
C ASP A 946 -31.77 -8.26 -2.19
N GLU A 947 -31.89 -8.30 -3.51
CA GLU A 947 -32.05 -7.12 -4.35
C GLU A 947 -33.35 -6.37 -4.06
N ALA A 948 -34.48 -7.09 -3.97
CA ALA A 948 -35.76 -6.47 -3.63
C ALA A 948 -35.75 -5.87 -2.22
N PHE A 949 -35.07 -6.51 -1.26
CA PHE A 949 -34.88 -5.98 0.10
C PHE A 949 -34.06 -4.68 0.09
N ARG A 950 -32.92 -4.67 -0.62
CA ARG A 950 -32.04 -3.51 -0.76
C ARG A 950 -32.77 -2.29 -1.33
N VAL A 951 -33.46 -2.46 -2.46
CA VAL A 951 -34.18 -1.37 -3.14
C VAL A 951 -35.37 -0.86 -2.32
N SER A 952 -36.11 -1.78 -1.68
CA SER A 952 -37.35 -1.41 -0.98
C SER A 952 -37.11 -0.81 0.40
N PHE A 953 -36.07 -1.26 1.12
CA PHE A 953 -35.87 -0.92 2.53
C PHE A 953 -34.53 -0.27 2.86
N LEU A 954 -33.45 -0.47 2.07
CA LEU A 954 -32.13 0.12 2.38
C LEU A 954 -31.87 1.40 1.59
N GLN A 955 -32.27 1.46 0.33
CA GLN A 955 -32.13 2.62 -0.56
C GLN A 955 -33.31 3.59 -0.36
N ARG A 956 -33.24 4.39 0.71
CA ARG A 956 -34.29 5.31 1.14
C ARG A 956 -33.72 6.70 1.40
N SER A 957 -34.38 7.70 0.84
CA SER A 957 -34.06 9.12 1.05
C SER A 957 -34.50 9.57 2.45
N ALA A 958 -33.65 10.35 3.13
CA ALA A 958 -33.96 10.96 4.41
C ALA A 958 -33.29 12.31 4.59
N THR A 959 -33.85 13.12 5.48
CA THR A 959 -33.29 14.41 5.91
C THR A 959 -32.74 14.28 7.34
N LEU A 960 -31.48 14.62 7.53
CA LEU A 960 -30.77 14.66 8.82
C LEU A 960 -30.69 16.10 9.33
N LYS A 961 -31.09 16.36 10.56
CA LYS A 961 -30.98 17.68 11.22
C LYS A 961 -30.22 17.55 12.53
N CYS A 962 -29.33 18.48 12.83
CA CYS A 962 -28.65 18.50 14.14
C CYS A 962 -29.44 19.35 15.14
N GLU A 963 -30.10 18.71 16.12
CA GLU A 963 -30.91 19.41 17.12
C GLU A 963 -30.16 19.54 18.47
N LYS A 964 -30.17 20.74 19.07
CA LYS A 964 -29.72 21.03 20.46
C LYS A 964 -28.34 20.46 20.83
N GLU A 965 -27.39 20.49 19.91
CA GLU A 965 -25.96 20.13 20.08
C GLU A 965 -25.66 18.65 20.45
N GLN A 966 -26.65 17.84 20.80
CA GLN A 966 -26.44 16.48 21.35
C GLN A 966 -27.00 15.35 20.47
N ALA A 967 -27.90 15.63 19.52
CA ALA A 967 -28.58 14.60 18.74
C ALA A 967 -28.76 14.97 17.26
N TRP A 968 -28.71 13.94 16.42
CA TRP A 968 -29.11 13.98 15.01
C TRP A 968 -30.55 13.46 14.90
N GLN A 969 -31.45 14.25 14.34
CA GLN A 969 -32.78 13.79 13.96
C GLN A 969 -32.78 13.38 12.49
N MET A 970 -33.12 12.13 12.19
CA MET A 970 -33.23 11.62 10.83
C MET A 970 -34.68 11.34 10.48
N LYS A 971 -35.23 12.06 9.52
CA LYS A 971 -36.60 11.85 9.03
C LYS A 971 -36.57 11.14 7.68
N VAL A 972 -37.06 9.89 7.64
CA VAL A 972 -37.05 9.06 6.44
C VAL A 972 -38.31 9.29 5.61
N GLN A 973 -38.18 9.43 4.29
CA GLN A 973 -39.31 9.63 3.39
C GLN A 973 -40.19 8.38 3.30
N GLU A 974 -41.49 8.51 3.57
CA GLU A 974 -42.43 7.38 3.61
C GLU A 974 -42.72 6.77 2.23
N ARG A 975 -42.92 5.44 2.17
CA ARG A 975 -43.43 4.70 1.01
C ARG A 975 -44.47 3.65 1.43
N SER A 976 -45.25 3.16 0.46
CA SER A 976 -46.33 2.18 0.67
C SER A 976 -45.90 0.89 1.39
N TYR A 977 -44.67 0.43 1.22
CA TYR A 977 -44.15 -0.79 1.84
C TYR A 977 -43.79 -0.62 3.34
N ASP A 978 -43.75 0.62 3.86
CA ASP A 978 -43.33 0.94 5.23
C ASP A 978 -44.32 0.42 6.30
N ILE A 979 -45.50 -0.07 5.89
CA ILE A 979 -46.42 -0.84 6.75
C ILE A 979 -45.72 -2.06 7.36
N LEU A 980 -44.77 -2.68 6.64
CA LEU A 980 -44.05 -3.84 7.14
C LEU A 980 -43.07 -3.51 8.26
N LEU A 981 -42.66 -2.25 8.46
CA LEU A 981 -41.74 -1.84 9.52
C LEU A 981 -42.31 -2.09 10.93
N GLU A 982 -43.64 -2.11 11.07
CA GLU A 982 -44.34 -2.45 12.32
C GLU A 982 -44.11 -3.91 12.75
N THR A 983 -43.62 -4.75 11.83
CA THR A 983 -43.36 -6.17 12.08
C THR A 983 -41.90 -6.48 12.44
N ILE A 984 -41.02 -5.48 12.48
CA ILE A 984 -39.61 -5.66 12.83
C ILE A 984 -39.47 -6.00 14.32
N PRO A 985 -38.75 -7.08 14.70
CA PRO A 985 -38.68 -7.52 16.10
C PRO A 985 -37.62 -6.78 16.95
N TRP A 986 -36.92 -5.78 16.41
CA TRP A 986 -35.92 -4.98 17.10
C TRP A 986 -36.14 -3.47 16.93
N SER A 987 -35.52 -2.68 17.80
CA SER A 987 -35.55 -1.22 17.71
C SER A 987 -34.45 -0.69 16.78
N PHE A 988 -34.80 0.29 15.96
CA PHE A 988 -33.88 1.08 15.13
C PHE A 988 -34.08 2.60 15.30
N LYS A 989 -34.97 3.02 16.22
CA LYS A 989 -35.36 4.43 16.41
C LYS A 989 -34.29 5.29 17.10
N MET A 990 -33.40 4.67 17.86
CA MET A 990 -32.35 5.36 18.61
C MET A 990 -31.03 4.61 18.42
N ILE A 991 -30.06 5.26 17.78
CA ILE A 991 -28.78 4.66 17.41
C ILE A 991 -27.67 5.41 18.11
N LYS A 992 -26.98 4.71 19.01
CA LYS A 992 -25.81 5.21 19.71
C LYS A 992 -24.84 4.07 19.97
N TYR A 993 -23.68 4.12 19.35
CA TYR A 993 -22.55 3.27 19.70
C TYR A 993 -21.57 4.01 20.60
N ARG A 994 -20.68 3.25 21.25
CA ARG A 994 -19.64 3.79 22.14
C ARG A 994 -18.64 4.72 21.43
N TRP A 995 -18.42 4.51 20.14
CA TRP A 995 -17.53 5.29 19.27
C TRP A 995 -18.20 6.45 18.56
N MET A 996 -19.50 6.67 18.76
CA MET A 996 -20.21 7.81 18.18
C MET A 996 -20.15 8.98 19.15
N ASP A 997 -20.06 10.21 18.64
CA ASP A 997 -20.12 11.43 19.46
C ASP A 997 -21.56 11.78 19.86
N ARG A 998 -22.51 11.61 18.93
CA ARG A 998 -23.93 11.98 19.11
C ARG A 998 -24.86 10.79 18.90
N ILE A 999 -26.09 10.89 19.37
CA ILE A 999 -27.14 9.90 19.10
C ILE A 999 -27.82 10.25 17.78
N ILE A 1000 -28.24 9.25 17.01
CA ILE A 1000 -29.15 9.43 15.87
C ILE A 1000 -30.53 8.95 16.29
N VAL A 1001 -31.51 9.85 16.23
CA VAL A 1001 -32.93 9.61 16.49
C VAL A 1001 -33.62 9.50 15.14
N VAL A 1002 -34.21 8.35 14.86
CA VAL A 1002 -34.84 8.04 13.58
C VAL A 1002 -36.36 8.20 13.69
N GLU A 1003 -36.90 9.14 12.92
CA GLU A 1003 -38.32 9.33 12.67
C GLU A 1003 -38.65 8.62 11.35
N TRP A 1004 -39.28 7.46 11.47
CA TRP A 1004 -39.78 6.66 10.36
C TRP A 1004 -41.20 6.23 10.77
N LYS A 1005 -42.18 7.05 10.34
CA LYS A 1005 -43.53 7.21 10.91
C LYS A 1005 -43.60 7.84 12.29
#